data_AF-A0A7X8IGV0-F1
#
_entry.id   AF-A0A7X8IGV0-F1
#
_cell.length_a   1.000
_cell.length_b   1.000
_cell.length_c   1.000
_cell.angle_alpha   90.00
_cell.angle_beta   90.00
_cell.angle_gamma   90.00
#
_symmetry.space_group_name_H-M   'P 1'
#
loop_
_entity.id
_entity.type
_entity.pdbx_description
1 polymer ?
#
loop_
_entity_poly.entity_id
_entity_poly.type
_entity_poly.pdbx_seq_one_letter_code
_entity_poly.pdbx_strand_id
1 'polypeptide(L)'
;MKRTFLFIIACFLTFTLLSCKKNTETAIQIQEEELKIVEIKLPEPTETENITEIDLEAFLEAFKASKNGTKAEAHKKYLNDMLTFLPIPTPAKQSKRTALVTSSFCKLYPIQNITTDEEAKNLKNGIPIPIGTVLNISDEKLEAQNKEDWYNGLFEYEKCYNWFYKTEYEGQKGIVFGADLFLGDTNRNNILSLLYKSKSHFDKFYPICGYNNLSPEIQTTLHTNRIALQEVAADEYYLDTETPDDMVSLYMNHLSSQPFGWQYSSMGKNITPLFITTDLFAHTQHLIFDEMLQHIEETAFKDKLINICDSYIAKLSDLYEQTIDTAENIGKKNTDSVAENSIVISSDETIEKAILYFKTARALLELAPKKEINEPEKAVDRFAVFAKYPESVKKEIELMESASGLAYSSVFSFSDGTKYKEDYSQYKPRGHYTKNERLKSYFRAMMWFGRINFSIADPNSLKNEQNKRLSESQILALRMTPIAILITDITSKDEHLFETWRNLFEPITALIGKSDDLSFLEVIPLWQEQNVSNVTTWITDTKNIIKFAETARNKLEPPAIAGNSLFYANQYEGNQTDAKNIKQAMGWRLFGQRFTYDSWIHHKVSAPRLITREMVSGLDIMKALGSNTADLYLRDEYDKHPNLKSTLNEFEEFFAKKDETFWTNNYYNMVLFEAAAQSRFEPGSGFYFTETPKWAIKAMLSSHGTWAELRHDTLLYVKQSYSEKGGNGDCEPTYRAEKLPQTVHYIEPNIPFFQGYKLANILLKQTYQRFGLLDNNAESTLNALNEIADKALQIATLELNDQPVPEEQLAWIPTIPAEFAKHIMIYQSHFGYSDSNDQFKMAVIADVFTNAEIGLVLETGVGIPYRIYVALNDGQGGKRIAVGYTFSYFEFPHPMDDRLTDEIWRETVYSGQSLEAFKPFWCQNQTLKAAGFDN
;
A
#
# COMPACT_ATOMS: atom_id res chain seq x y z
N MET A 1 -54.21 -39.92 -33.97
CA MET A 1 -55.30 -40.28 -33.04
C MET A 1 -54.70 -41.11 -31.91
N LYS A 2 -55.07 -40.91 -30.63
CA LYS A 2 -54.51 -41.71 -29.50
C LYS A 2 -55.08 -43.13 -29.48
N ARG A 3 -54.40 -44.02 -28.72
CA ARG A 3 -54.78 -45.37 -28.20
C ARG A 3 -54.11 -46.58 -28.88
N THR A 4 -53.72 -47.66 -28.17
CA THR A 4 -53.52 -47.91 -26.71
C THR A 4 -52.72 -49.22 -26.52
N PHE A 5 -51.82 -49.26 -25.53
CA PHE A 5 -51.15 -50.44 -24.94
C PHE A 5 -50.21 -51.26 -25.88
N LEU A 6 -49.08 -51.85 -25.46
CA LEU A 6 -48.67 -52.54 -24.22
C LEU A 6 -49.23 -53.98 -24.14
N PHE A 7 -48.43 -54.95 -24.61
CA PHE A 7 -48.31 -56.28 -23.99
C PHE A 7 -47.12 -57.09 -24.56
N ILE A 8 -46.36 -57.69 -23.63
CA ILE A 8 -45.80 -59.07 -23.62
C ILE A 8 -45.13 -59.58 -24.92
N ILE A 9 -43.79 -59.71 -24.97
CA ILE A 9 -42.89 -60.66 -24.27
C ILE A 9 -42.81 -62.05 -24.96
N ALA A 10 -41.55 -62.44 -25.24
CA ALA A 10 -41.03 -63.80 -25.48
C ALA A 10 -41.80 -64.77 -26.39
N CYS A 11 -41.19 -65.07 -27.54
CA CYS A 11 -41.32 -66.37 -28.20
C CYS A 11 -39.92 -66.90 -28.60
N PHE A 12 -39.75 -68.22 -28.52
CA PHE A 12 -38.57 -69.00 -28.94
C PHE A 12 -37.25 -68.84 -28.15
N LEU A 13 -37.31 -69.32 -26.91
CA LEU A 13 -36.34 -70.34 -26.45
C LEU A 13 -36.60 -71.66 -27.20
N THR A 14 -35.58 -72.39 -27.67
CA THR A 14 -35.49 -73.87 -27.51
C THR A 14 -34.18 -74.50 -28.01
N PHE A 15 -33.84 -75.65 -27.39
CA PHE A 15 -32.88 -76.70 -27.80
C PHE A 15 -31.38 -76.42 -27.95
N THR A 16 -30.71 -76.44 -26.78
CA THR A 16 -29.35 -76.96 -26.57
C THR A 16 -29.26 -78.49 -26.70
N LEU A 17 -28.05 -79.06 -26.83
CA LEU A 17 -27.74 -80.38 -26.24
C LEU A 17 -26.23 -80.63 -26.00
N LEU A 18 -25.96 -81.52 -25.04
CA LEU A 18 -24.68 -82.12 -24.61
C LEU A 18 -23.71 -81.28 -23.74
N SER A 19 -23.26 -81.92 -22.66
CA SER A 19 -22.48 -81.43 -21.51
C SER A 19 -21.18 -82.27 -21.40
N CYS A 20 -20.18 -82.07 -20.51
CA CYS A 20 -20.17 -81.41 -19.20
C CYS A 20 -18.73 -81.13 -18.70
N LYS A 21 -18.61 -80.36 -17.60
CA LYS A 21 -17.44 -80.15 -16.70
C LYS A 21 -16.32 -79.23 -17.24
N LYS A 22 -16.08 -78.05 -16.63
CA LYS A 22 -15.52 -77.70 -15.29
C LYS A 22 -13.98 -77.81 -15.25
N ASN A 23 -13.19 -76.97 -14.58
CA ASN A 23 -13.39 -75.81 -13.66
C ASN A 23 -12.04 -75.00 -13.73
N THR A 24 -11.88 -73.70 -13.49
CA THR A 24 -12.78 -72.55 -13.19
C THR A 24 -11.97 -71.25 -13.32
N GLU A 25 -12.58 -70.14 -13.75
CA GLU A 25 -12.09 -68.78 -13.47
C GLU A 25 -13.29 -67.82 -13.44
N THR A 26 -13.37 -66.94 -12.43
CA THR A 26 -14.58 -66.14 -12.15
C THR A 26 -14.36 -64.68 -12.50
N ALA A 27 -15.02 -64.20 -13.56
CA ALA A 27 -15.13 -62.77 -13.81
C ALA A 27 -15.97 -62.13 -12.69
N ILE A 28 -15.32 -61.30 -11.86
CA ILE A 28 -15.99 -60.52 -10.81
C ILE A 28 -16.57 -59.25 -11.46
N GLN A 29 -17.77 -58.86 -11.04
CA GLN A 29 -18.37 -57.58 -11.43
C GLN A 29 -17.48 -56.44 -10.94
N ILE A 30 -17.06 -55.54 -11.84
CA ILE A 30 -16.63 -54.21 -11.41
C ILE A 30 -17.89 -53.53 -10.87
N GLN A 31 -17.95 -53.41 -9.56
CA GLN A 31 -18.93 -52.62 -8.85
C GLN A 31 -18.58 -51.14 -9.10
N GLU A 32 -19.57 -50.33 -9.46
CA GLU A 32 -19.43 -48.87 -9.38
C GLU A 32 -19.40 -48.50 -7.89
N GLU A 33 -18.22 -48.57 -7.28
CA GLU A 33 -17.97 -47.81 -6.06
C GLU A 33 -17.98 -46.33 -6.44
N GLU A 34 -18.96 -45.60 -5.91
CA GLU A 34 -18.95 -44.14 -5.94
C GLU A 34 -17.61 -43.66 -5.38
N LEU A 35 -16.90 -42.84 -6.17
CA LEU A 35 -15.65 -42.22 -5.75
C LEU A 35 -15.92 -41.36 -4.51
N LYS A 36 -15.66 -41.95 -3.33
CA LYS A 36 -15.52 -41.19 -2.10
C LYS A 36 -14.34 -40.24 -2.27
N ILE A 37 -14.67 -39.01 -2.61
CA ILE A 37 -13.82 -37.86 -2.34
C ILE A 37 -13.46 -37.96 -0.87
N VAL A 38 -12.18 -38.24 -0.59
CA VAL A 38 -11.65 -38.08 0.76
C VAL A 38 -11.60 -36.58 0.99
N GLU A 39 -12.64 -36.04 1.64
CA GLU A 39 -12.51 -34.73 2.27
C GLU A 39 -11.32 -34.81 3.21
N ILE A 40 -10.21 -34.18 2.80
CA ILE A 40 -9.12 -33.88 3.71
C ILE A 40 -9.68 -32.85 4.67
N LYS A 41 -10.20 -33.32 5.81
CA LYS A 41 -10.54 -32.44 6.92
C LYS A 41 -9.28 -31.66 7.29
N LEU A 42 -9.26 -30.38 6.91
CA LEU A 42 -8.47 -29.38 7.59
C LEU A 42 -8.76 -29.51 9.09
N PRO A 43 -7.75 -29.34 9.98
CA PRO A 43 -8.00 -29.34 11.41
C PRO A 43 -9.09 -28.31 11.72
N GLU A 44 -10.15 -28.74 12.38
CA GLU A 44 -11.24 -27.85 12.80
C GLU A 44 -10.64 -26.76 13.71
N PRO A 45 -11.05 -25.49 13.55
CA PRO A 45 -10.52 -24.41 14.37
C PRO A 45 -10.80 -24.72 15.83
N THR A 46 -9.74 -24.91 16.62
CA THR A 46 -9.84 -25.15 18.06
C THR A 46 -10.60 -24.00 18.70
N GLU A 47 -11.68 -24.36 19.40
CA GLU A 47 -12.68 -23.52 20.08
C GLU A 47 -12.50 -22.00 19.92
N THR A 48 -13.38 -21.38 19.13
CA THR A 48 -13.48 -19.92 19.00
C THR A 48 -13.70 -19.27 20.36
N GLU A 49 -12.65 -18.74 20.97
CA GLU A 49 -12.78 -17.80 22.08
C GLU A 49 -13.66 -16.62 21.63
N ASN A 50 -14.54 -16.17 22.52
CA ASN A 50 -15.69 -15.36 22.14
C ASN A 50 -15.28 -14.07 21.42
N ILE A 51 -15.59 -14.01 20.13
CA ILE A 51 -15.53 -12.81 19.31
C ILE A 51 -16.40 -11.75 20.01
N THR A 52 -15.81 -10.66 20.47
CA THR A 52 -16.57 -9.47 20.90
C THR A 52 -17.34 -8.96 19.69
N GLU A 53 -18.67 -8.78 19.84
CA GLU A 53 -19.59 -8.42 18.76
C GLU A 53 -19.27 -7.05 18.12
N ILE A 54 -18.30 -7.05 17.19
CA ILE A 54 -18.38 -6.21 16.01
C ILE A 54 -19.51 -6.82 15.17
N ASP A 55 -20.55 -6.05 14.88
CA ASP A 55 -21.67 -6.47 14.03
C ASP A 55 -21.22 -6.62 12.58
N LEU A 56 -20.54 -7.75 12.32
CA LEU A 56 -20.01 -8.11 11.02
C LEU A 56 -21.15 -8.33 10.01
N GLU A 57 -22.34 -8.74 10.45
CA GLU A 57 -23.47 -9.01 9.55
C GLU A 57 -24.06 -7.70 9.00
N ALA A 58 -24.40 -6.73 9.86
CA ALA A 58 -24.84 -5.40 9.43
C ALA A 58 -23.73 -4.63 8.69
N PHE A 59 -22.47 -4.82 9.08
CA PHE A 59 -21.33 -4.26 8.36
C PHE A 59 -21.23 -4.82 6.93
N LEU A 60 -21.39 -6.14 6.77
CA LEU A 60 -21.37 -6.78 5.45
C LEU A 60 -22.61 -6.44 4.62
N GLU A 61 -23.77 -6.14 5.21
CA GLU A 61 -24.90 -5.52 4.49
C GLU A 61 -24.54 -4.12 3.98
N ALA A 62 -23.89 -3.29 4.79
CA ALA A 62 -23.44 -1.96 4.38
C ALA A 62 -22.36 -2.02 3.27
N PHE A 63 -21.43 -2.98 3.36
CA PHE A 63 -20.44 -3.28 2.32
C PHE A 63 -21.12 -3.71 1.01
N LYS A 64 -22.16 -4.56 1.06
CA LYS A 64 -22.96 -4.93 -0.13
C LYS A 64 -23.63 -3.72 -0.80
N ALA A 65 -24.11 -2.75 -0.01
CA ALA A 65 -24.69 -1.51 -0.52
C ALA A 65 -23.67 -0.55 -1.19
N SER A 66 -22.39 -0.62 -0.78
CA SER A 66 -21.32 0.28 -1.21
C SER A 66 -20.96 0.21 -2.71
N LYS A 67 -21.28 -0.90 -3.39
CA LYS A 67 -20.74 -1.27 -4.72
C LYS A 67 -20.90 -0.25 -5.84
N ASN A 68 -21.95 0.57 -5.80
CA ASN A 68 -22.34 1.49 -6.88
C ASN A 68 -21.74 2.91 -6.75
N GLY A 69 -20.82 3.11 -5.79
CA GLY A 69 -20.26 4.42 -5.47
C GLY A 69 -21.20 5.29 -4.62
N THR A 70 -20.62 6.23 -3.86
CA THR A 70 -21.38 7.10 -2.97
C THR A 70 -22.22 8.12 -3.75
N LYS A 71 -23.50 8.29 -3.37
CA LYS A 71 -24.39 9.32 -3.93
C LYS A 71 -25.12 10.10 -2.83
N ALA A 72 -24.84 11.39 -2.74
CA ALA A 72 -25.35 12.27 -1.68
C ALA A 72 -26.67 12.98 -2.08
N GLU A 73 -27.76 12.22 -2.20
CA GLU A 73 -29.08 12.78 -2.55
C GLU A 73 -29.57 13.88 -1.57
N ALA A 74 -29.12 13.86 -0.31
CA ALA A 74 -29.40 14.92 0.68
C ALA A 74 -28.78 16.29 0.31
N HIS A 75 -27.62 16.26 -0.37
CA HIS A 75 -26.84 17.44 -0.79
C HIS A 75 -27.30 18.07 -2.11
N LYS A 76 -28.24 17.42 -2.81
CA LYS A 76 -28.80 17.83 -4.12
C LYS A 76 -29.24 19.30 -4.20
N LYS A 77 -29.66 19.88 -3.06
CA LYS A 77 -30.08 21.29 -2.90
C LYS A 77 -28.93 22.30 -3.05
N TYR A 78 -27.67 21.90 -2.83
CA TYR A 78 -26.49 22.77 -2.91
C TYR A 78 -25.88 22.83 -4.33
N LEU A 79 -26.08 21.79 -5.15
CA LEU A 79 -25.24 21.53 -6.33
C LEU A 79 -25.31 22.59 -7.44
N ASN A 80 -26.41 23.34 -7.51
CA ASN A 80 -26.65 24.39 -8.50
C ASN A 80 -26.19 25.80 -8.04
N ASP A 81 -25.66 25.92 -6.82
CA ASP A 81 -25.21 27.20 -6.25
C ASP A 81 -23.87 27.63 -6.85
N MET A 82 -23.74 28.90 -7.26
CA MET A 82 -22.52 29.40 -7.90
C MET A 82 -21.53 29.96 -6.88
N LEU A 83 -20.32 29.40 -6.87
CA LEU A 83 -19.23 29.87 -6.02
C LEU A 83 -18.86 31.30 -6.42
N THR A 84 -19.26 32.25 -5.59
CA THR A 84 -19.02 33.68 -5.78
C THR A 84 -18.46 34.26 -4.48
N PHE A 85 -17.23 34.76 -4.55
CA PHE A 85 -16.57 35.37 -3.39
C PHE A 85 -17.11 36.79 -3.14
N LEU A 86 -17.45 37.07 -1.88
CA LEU A 86 -17.66 38.43 -1.39
C LEU A 86 -16.39 38.96 -0.71
N PRO A 87 -16.08 40.26 -0.80
CA PRO A 87 -15.01 40.85 0.00
C PRO A 87 -15.33 40.72 1.50
N ILE A 88 -14.30 40.50 2.31
CA ILE A 88 -14.42 40.48 3.78
C ILE A 88 -14.98 41.84 4.23
N PRO A 89 -16.03 41.90 5.08
CA PRO A 89 -16.53 43.16 5.60
C PRO A 89 -15.44 43.92 6.37
N THR A 90 -15.20 45.17 6.02
CA THR A 90 -14.14 46.03 6.58
C THR A 90 -14.74 47.14 7.47
N PRO A 91 -15.11 46.84 8.74
CA PRO A 91 -15.74 47.80 9.64
C PRO A 91 -14.82 48.97 10.05
N ALA A 92 -13.50 48.77 10.02
CA ALA A 92 -12.51 49.80 10.34
C ALA A 92 -11.99 50.50 9.08
N LYS A 93 -11.99 51.84 9.08
CA LYS A 93 -11.20 52.64 8.13
C LYS A 93 -9.71 52.34 8.35
N GLN A 94 -8.95 52.14 7.26
CA GLN A 94 -7.50 51.94 7.29
C GLN A 94 -6.82 52.93 8.24
N SER A 95 -6.26 52.40 9.32
CA SER A 95 -5.43 53.10 10.30
C SER A 95 -4.16 52.27 10.53
N LYS A 96 -3.18 52.83 11.24
CA LYS A 96 -1.92 52.13 11.52
C LYS A 96 -2.07 50.92 12.45
N ARG A 97 -3.10 50.91 13.31
CA ARG A 97 -3.26 49.90 14.35
C ARG A 97 -4.73 49.66 14.68
N THR A 98 -5.14 48.40 14.61
CA THR A 98 -6.49 47.96 15.00
C THR A 98 -6.42 46.98 16.15
N ALA A 99 -7.56 46.80 16.82
CA ALA A 99 -7.76 45.76 17.83
C ALA A 99 -9.15 45.16 17.65
N LEU A 100 -9.27 43.86 17.87
CA LEU A 100 -10.55 43.17 17.93
C LEU A 100 -11.05 43.11 19.37
N VAL A 101 -12.32 43.45 19.60
CA VAL A 101 -13.00 43.22 20.88
C VAL A 101 -13.31 41.73 21.03
N THR A 102 -12.68 41.11 22.02
CA THR A 102 -12.65 39.66 22.23
C THR A 102 -13.31 39.18 23.51
N SER A 103 -13.52 40.04 24.50
CA SER A 103 -14.31 39.68 25.69
C SER A 103 -15.63 40.43 25.76
N SER A 104 -16.66 39.77 26.29
CA SER A 104 -17.99 40.34 26.52
C SER A 104 -18.03 41.45 27.58
N PHE A 105 -16.95 41.62 28.36
CA PHE A 105 -16.82 42.66 29.39
C PHE A 105 -16.27 44.01 28.86
N CYS A 106 -15.81 44.06 27.61
CA CYS A 106 -15.18 45.24 27.02
C CYS A 106 -16.06 46.49 27.06
N LYS A 107 -15.52 47.60 27.56
CA LYS A 107 -16.20 48.91 27.56
C LYS A 107 -15.27 50.03 27.10
N LEU A 108 -15.83 51.00 26.37
CA LEU A 108 -15.23 52.32 26.16
C LEU A 108 -15.46 53.18 27.40
N TYR A 109 -14.40 53.66 28.05
CA TYR A 109 -14.48 54.67 29.09
C TYR A 109 -14.26 56.06 28.47
N PRO A 110 -15.21 57.01 28.58
CA PRO A 110 -15.16 58.31 27.87
C PRO A 110 -14.21 59.32 28.53
N ILE A 111 -12.98 58.91 28.80
CA ILE A 111 -11.87 59.73 29.32
C ILE A 111 -10.64 59.58 28.42
N GLN A 112 -9.76 60.57 28.42
CA GLN A 112 -8.65 60.64 27.44
C GLN A 112 -7.30 60.13 27.96
N ASN A 113 -7.13 60.01 29.28
CA ASN A 113 -5.89 59.56 29.90
C ASN A 113 -6.15 59.02 31.32
N ILE A 114 -5.27 58.15 31.80
CA ILE A 114 -5.11 57.71 33.20
C ILE A 114 -3.62 57.44 33.45
N THR A 115 -3.16 57.59 34.70
CA THR A 115 -1.75 57.41 35.07
C THR A 115 -1.55 56.50 36.29
N THR A 116 -2.61 56.08 36.99
CA THR A 116 -2.51 55.24 38.19
C THR A 116 -3.52 54.08 38.23
N ASP A 117 -3.19 53.02 38.99
CA ASP A 117 -4.14 51.93 39.29
C ASP A 117 -5.40 52.43 40.03
N GLU A 118 -5.30 53.51 40.81
CA GLU A 118 -6.43 54.06 41.57
C GLU A 118 -7.43 54.79 40.65
N GLU A 119 -6.96 55.47 39.60
CA GLU A 119 -7.82 55.99 38.54
C GLU A 119 -8.48 54.85 37.76
N ALA A 120 -7.71 53.81 37.39
CA ALA A 120 -8.26 52.61 36.74
C ALA A 120 -9.35 51.94 37.60
N LYS A 121 -9.12 51.75 38.90
CA LYS A 121 -10.09 51.15 39.86
C LYS A 121 -11.38 51.98 40.05
N ASN A 122 -11.42 53.22 39.55
CA ASN A 122 -12.61 54.06 39.54
C ASN A 122 -13.38 54.07 38.20
N LEU A 123 -12.91 53.34 37.17
CA LEU A 123 -13.60 53.14 35.90
C LEU A 123 -14.85 52.25 36.07
N LYS A 124 -15.99 52.88 36.38
CA LYS A 124 -17.27 52.20 36.64
C LYS A 124 -18.35 52.43 35.57
N ASN A 125 -18.29 53.56 34.87
CA ASN A 125 -19.30 53.96 33.87
C ASN A 125 -18.68 53.96 32.46
N GLY A 126 -18.61 52.78 31.84
CA GLY A 126 -18.16 52.60 30.45
C GLY A 126 -19.32 52.18 29.53
N ILE A 127 -19.21 52.51 28.24
CA ILE A 127 -20.14 52.09 27.18
C ILE A 127 -19.72 50.69 26.71
N PRO A 128 -20.55 49.64 26.84
CA PRO A 128 -20.19 48.29 26.37
C PRO A 128 -19.92 48.26 24.87
N ILE A 129 -18.87 47.56 24.45
CA ILE A 129 -18.53 47.36 23.04
C ILE A 129 -18.79 45.89 22.67
N PRO A 130 -19.57 45.58 21.62
CA PRO A 130 -19.89 44.20 21.26
C PRO A 130 -18.65 43.38 20.88
N ILE A 131 -18.63 42.10 21.29
CA ILE A 131 -17.63 41.12 20.84
C ILE A 131 -17.65 40.99 19.30
N GLY A 132 -16.47 40.83 18.70
CA GLY A 132 -16.31 40.87 17.25
C GLY A 132 -16.29 42.27 16.64
N THR A 133 -16.22 43.35 17.44
CA THR A 133 -16.02 44.72 16.95
C THR A 133 -14.54 44.96 16.64
N VAL A 134 -14.21 45.56 15.49
CA VAL A 134 -12.83 46.03 15.21
C VAL A 134 -12.76 47.53 15.54
N LEU A 135 -11.80 47.88 16.39
CA LEU A 135 -11.52 49.24 16.84
C LEU A 135 -10.25 49.77 16.19
N ASN A 136 -10.21 51.08 15.90
CA ASN A 136 -8.98 51.80 15.56
C ASN A 136 -8.34 52.31 16.85
N ILE A 137 -7.19 51.73 17.23
CA ILE A 137 -6.51 52.07 18.50
C ILE A 137 -5.27 52.92 18.27
N SER A 138 -4.90 53.68 19.30
CA SER A 138 -3.68 54.47 19.35
C SER A 138 -2.41 53.60 19.35
N ASP A 139 -1.38 54.07 18.65
CA ASP A 139 -0.02 53.53 18.74
C ASP A 139 0.56 53.73 20.16
N GLU A 140 0.29 54.89 20.77
CA GLU A 140 0.54 55.14 22.19
C GLU A 140 -0.41 54.30 23.05
N LYS A 141 0.17 53.36 23.80
CA LYS A 141 -0.45 52.75 24.98
C LYS A 141 -0.39 53.72 26.18
N LEU A 142 -1.33 53.60 27.11
CA LEU A 142 -1.24 54.25 28.42
C LEU A 142 -0.49 53.34 29.39
N GLU A 143 0.29 53.95 30.29
CA GLU A 143 1.12 53.24 31.28
C GLU A 143 0.88 53.78 32.70
N ALA A 144 0.86 52.87 33.67
CA ALA A 144 0.75 53.20 35.09
C ALA A 144 2.09 53.75 35.62
N GLN A 145 2.06 54.95 36.18
CA GLN A 145 3.19 55.59 36.85
C GLN A 145 3.33 55.08 38.29
N ASN A 146 4.55 55.14 38.83
CA ASN A 146 4.88 54.77 40.23
C ASN A 146 4.60 53.30 40.62
N LYS A 147 4.92 52.36 39.72
CA LYS A 147 5.30 50.99 40.10
C LYS A 147 6.82 50.84 40.00
N GLU A 148 7.41 50.00 40.83
CA GLU A 148 8.77 49.50 40.64
C GLU A 148 8.84 48.70 39.31
N ASP A 149 10.03 48.57 38.71
CA ASP A 149 10.22 48.18 37.30
C ASP A 149 9.67 46.79 36.89
N TRP A 150 9.25 45.95 37.83
CA TRP A 150 8.82 44.56 37.59
C TRP A 150 7.49 44.40 36.82
N TYR A 151 6.78 45.49 36.53
CA TYR A 151 5.46 45.47 35.86
C TYR A 151 5.35 46.23 34.52
N ASN A 152 6.44 46.82 33.97
CA ASN A 152 6.45 47.43 32.62
C ASN A 152 5.23 48.33 32.27
N GLY A 153 4.81 49.17 33.22
CA GLY A 153 3.71 50.13 33.05
C GLY A 153 2.29 49.53 32.98
N LEU A 154 2.10 48.25 33.32
CA LEU A 154 0.78 47.59 33.29
C LEU A 154 -0.16 48.11 34.40
N PHE A 155 -1.43 48.33 34.07
CA PHE A 155 -2.50 48.61 35.04
C PHE A 155 -3.06 47.30 35.61
N GLU A 156 -3.36 47.28 36.91
CA GLU A 156 -4.20 46.24 37.52
C GLU A 156 -5.68 46.67 37.45
N TYR A 157 -6.46 46.00 36.60
CA TYR A 157 -7.88 46.30 36.42
C TYR A 157 -8.71 45.01 36.31
N GLU A 158 -9.84 44.94 37.04
CA GLU A 158 -10.75 43.78 37.12
C GLU A 158 -10.03 42.41 37.32
N LYS A 159 -8.92 42.40 38.09
CA LYS A 159 -7.99 41.27 38.37
C LYS A 159 -7.09 40.83 37.20
N CYS A 160 -7.11 41.54 36.08
CA CYS A 160 -6.21 41.35 34.95
C CYS A 160 -5.14 42.45 34.89
N TYR A 161 -4.06 42.18 34.17
CA TYR A 161 -2.92 43.08 34.01
C TYR A 161 -2.72 43.38 32.53
N ASN A 162 -2.95 44.64 32.11
CA ASN A 162 -2.76 45.09 30.72
C ASN A 162 -2.58 46.62 30.66
N TRP A 163 -2.31 47.16 29.47
CA TRP A 163 -2.34 48.59 29.21
C TRP A 163 -3.75 49.05 28.79
N PHE A 164 -4.01 50.35 28.85
CA PHE A 164 -5.20 50.96 28.23
C PHE A 164 -4.82 51.60 26.89
N TYR A 165 -5.72 51.54 25.91
CA TYR A 165 -5.52 52.09 24.57
C TYR A 165 -6.57 53.17 24.28
N LYS A 166 -6.13 54.33 23.77
CA LYS A 166 -7.04 55.38 23.27
C LYS A 166 -7.72 54.89 21.99
N THR A 167 -9.02 55.11 21.85
CA THR A 167 -9.82 54.67 20.69
C THR A 167 -11.01 55.61 20.45
N GLU A 168 -11.71 55.44 19.32
CA GLU A 168 -13.01 56.06 19.02
C GLU A 168 -14.03 54.97 18.66
N TYR A 169 -15.20 55.00 19.28
CA TYR A 169 -16.32 54.09 19.00
C TYR A 169 -17.63 54.88 18.96
N GLU A 170 -18.44 54.68 17.91
CA GLU A 170 -19.70 55.43 17.65
C GLU A 170 -19.56 56.97 17.75
N GLY A 171 -18.37 57.51 17.41
CA GLY A 171 -18.06 58.94 17.47
C GLY A 171 -17.69 59.46 18.87
N GLN A 172 -17.67 58.61 19.90
CA GLN A 172 -17.13 58.95 21.22
C GLN A 172 -15.67 58.52 21.35
N LYS A 173 -14.82 59.42 21.85
CA LYS A 173 -13.41 59.16 22.10
C LYS A 173 -13.19 58.79 23.56
N GLY A 174 -12.39 57.76 23.79
CA GLY A 174 -12.16 57.22 25.14
C GLY A 174 -10.99 56.25 25.19
N ILE A 175 -10.94 55.47 26.27
CA ILE A 175 -9.97 54.38 26.45
C ILE A 175 -10.68 53.03 26.58
N VAL A 176 -10.00 51.97 26.15
CA VAL A 176 -10.39 50.56 26.27
C VAL A 176 -9.27 49.77 26.94
N PHE A 177 -9.62 48.73 27.71
CA PHE A 177 -8.63 47.92 28.43
C PHE A 177 -8.09 46.79 27.56
N GLY A 178 -6.77 46.64 27.51
CA GLY A 178 -6.10 45.70 26.61
C GLY A 178 -6.33 44.21 26.89
N ALA A 179 -6.84 43.84 28.07
CA ALA A 179 -7.16 42.43 28.37
C ALA A 179 -8.43 41.96 27.63
N ASP A 180 -9.31 42.89 27.27
CA ASP A 180 -10.56 42.58 26.55
C ASP A 180 -10.36 42.48 25.03
N LEU A 181 -9.11 42.69 24.55
CA LEU A 181 -8.76 42.91 23.15
C LEU A 181 -7.73 41.91 22.62
N PHE A 182 -7.93 41.49 21.36
CA PHE A 182 -6.91 40.82 20.57
C PHE A 182 -6.22 41.85 19.66
N LEU A 183 -4.89 41.89 19.73
CA LEU A 183 -4.04 42.89 19.05
C LEU A 183 -3.41 42.30 17.78
N GLY A 184 -4.26 41.90 16.83
CA GLY A 184 -3.83 41.47 15.50
C GLY A 184 -3.60 42.64 14.53
N ASP A 185 -3.13 42.32 13.33
CA ASP A 185 -3.21 43.23 12.18
C ASP A 185 -4.66 43.40 11.70
N THR A 186 -4.89 44.40 10.83
CA THR A 186 -6.23 44.74 10.36
C THR A 186 -6.89 43.65 9.50
N ASN A 187 -6.14 42.81 8.78
CA ASN A 187 -6.71 41.69 8.03
C ASN A 187 -7.19 40.59 9.00
N ARG A 188 -6.32 40.16 9.92
CA ARG A 188 -6.63 39.17 10.94
C ARG A 188 -7.80 39.60 11.84
N ASN A 189 -7.83 40.86 12.26
CA ASN A 189 -8.94 41.42 13.03
C ASN A 189 -10.28 41.41 12.24
N ASN A 190 -10.27 41.68 10.93
CA ASN A 190 -11.48 41.61 10.11
C ASN A 190 -11.98 40.17 9.91
N ILE A 191 -11.09 39.20 9.71
CA ILE A 191 -11.44 37.76 9.59
C ILE A 191 -12.06 37.25 10.90
N LEU A 192 -11.45 37.58 12.05
CA LEU A 192 -11.99 37.23 13.35
C LEU A 192 -13.32 37.94 13.66
N SER A 193 -13.47 39.20 13.24
CA SER A 193 -14.73 39.94 13.33
C SER A 193 -15.86 39.25 12.57
N LEU A 194 -15.56 38.71 11.37
CA LEU A 194 -16.48 37.94 10.57
C LEU A 194 -16.87 36.62 11.28
N LEU A 195 -15.89 35.84 11.76
CA LEU A 195 -16.13 34.60 12.51
C LEU A 195 -16.99 34.79 13.76
N TYR A 196 -16.72 35.82 14.56
CA TYR A 196 -17.52 36.13 15.76
C TYR A 196 -18.98 36.46 15.44
N LYS A 197 -19.23 37.14 14.32
CA LYS A 197 -20.58 37.54 13.88
C LYS A 197 -21.33 36.40 13.20
N SER A 198 -20.63 35.50 12.50
CA SER A 198 -21.19 34.36 11.78
C SER A 198 -21.30 33.09 12.62
N LYS A 199 -20.58 33.01 13.75
CA LYS A 199 -20.40 31.77 14.55
C LYS A 199 -19.88 30.61 13.70
N SER A 200 -18.94 30.90 12.78
CA SER A 200 -18.35 29.93 11.84
C SER A 200 -19.29 29.30 10.80
N HIS A 201 -20.56 29.75 10.70
CA HIS A 201 -21.49 29.32 9.65
C HIS A 201 -21.70 30.43 8.62
N PHE A 202 -21.63 30.13 7.32
CA PHE A 202 -21.58 31.17 6.27
C PHE A 202 -22.61 31.02 5.15
N ASP A 203 -23.41 32.07 4.89
CA ASP A 203 -24.34 32.14 3.75
C ASP A 203 -23.64 32.42 2.39
N LYS A 204 -22.35 32.79 2.42
CA LYS A 204 -21.57 33.35 1.31
C LYS A 204 -20.11 32.90 1.42
N PHE A 205 -19.48 32.60 0.29
CA PHE A 205 -18.04 32.37 0.24
C PHE A 205 -17.29 33.68 0.43
N TYR A 206 -16.22 33.65 1.21
CA TYR A 206 -15.23 34.71 1.35
C TYR A 206 -13.87 34.17 0.87
N PRO A 207 -12.98 34.99 0.29
CA PRO A 207 -11.74 34.54 -0.33
C PRO A 207 -10.64 34.28 0.72
N ILE A 208 -10.96 33.45 1.71
CA ILE A 208 -10.10 33.12 2.86
C ILE A 208 -10.10 31.62 3.13
N CYS A 209 -8.99 31.12 3.66
CA CYS A 209 -8.94 29.84 4.38
C CYS A 209 -8.08 30.05 5.63
N GLY A 210 -8.64 29.79 6.81
CA GLY A 210 -8.06 30.21 8.07
C GLY A 210 -7.86 31.74 8.13
N TYR A 211 -6.66 32.17 8.52
CA TYR A 211 -6.27 33.59 8.53
C TYR A 211 -5.84 34.14 7.17
N ASN A 212 -5.65 33.28 6.17
CA ASN A 212 -4.98 33.64 4.94
C ASN A 212 -5.99 34.01 3.85
N ASN A 213 -5.73 35.11 3.15
CA ASN A 213 -6.44 35.42 1.91
C ASN A 213 -5.97 34.46 0.81
N LEU A 214 -6.91 33.94 0.04
CA LEU A 214 -6.62 33.06 -1.10
C LEU A 214 -6.04 33.88 -2.26
N SER A 215 -5.03 33.35 -2.95
CA SER A 215 -4.45 34.04 -4.12
C SER A 215 -5.48 34.18 -5.26
N PRO A 216 -5.32 35.14 -6.20
CA PRO A 216 -6.21 35.28 -7.35
C PRO A 216 -6.32 34.01 -8.19
N GLU A 217 -5.24 33.24 -8.28
CA GLU A 217 -5.14 31.97 -9.00
C GLU A 217 -6.00 30.91 -8.29
N ILE A 218 -5.82 30.73 -6.98
CA ILE A 218 -6.63 29.81 -6.16
C ILE A 218 -8.12 30.20 -6.22
N GLN A 219 -8.45 31.49 -6.13
CA GLN A 219 -9.83 31.98 -6.27
C GLN A 219 -10.43 31.65 -7.65
N THR A 220 -9.67 31.86 -8.72
CA THR A 220 -10.10 31.58 -10.10
C THR A 220 -10.26 30.07 -10.34
N THR A 221 -9.35 29.26 -9.79
CA THR A 221 -9.43 27.79 -9.85
C THR A 221 -10.65 27.30 -9.08
N LEU A 222 -10.90 27.77 -7.85
CA LEU A 222 -12.07 27.41 -7.04
C LEU A 222 -13.38 27.83 -7.72
N HIS A 223 -13.49 29.06 -8.23
CA HIS A 223 -14.69 29.51 -8.96
C HIS A 223 -15.07 28.57 -10.11
N THR A 224 -14.07 28.05 -10.82
CA THR A 224 -14.26 27.19 -12.00
C THR A 224 -14.46 25.71 -11.63
N ASN A 225 -13.74 25.22 -10.63
CA ASN A 225 -13.55 23.79 -10.36
C ASN A 225 -14.07 23.32 -8.99
N ARG A 226 -14.47 24.24 -8.11
CA ARG A 226 -14.86 24.02 -6.69
C ARG A 226 -13.77 23.43 -5.78
N ILE A 227 -12.73 22.84 -6.35
CA ILE A 227 -11.46 22.53 -5.68
C ILE A 227 -10.28 23.23 -6.37
N ALA A 228 -9.18 23.41 -5.67
CA ALA A 228 -7.88 23.77 -6.25
C ALA A 228 -6.78 22.87 -5.67
N LEU A 229 -5.91 22.34 -6.53
CA LEU A 229 -4.74 21.56 -6.14
C LEU A 229 -3.49 22.43 -6.27
N GLN A 230 -2.61 22.37 -5.28
CA GLN A 230 -1.37 23.14 -5.22
C GLN A 230 -0.20 22.22 -4.85
N GLU A 231 0.94 22.39 -5.51
CA GLU A 231 2.22 21.85 -5.04
C GLU A 231 2.59 22.49 -3.69
N VAL A 232 3.36 21.76 -2.88
CA VAL A 232 3.85 22.21 -1.58
C VAL A 232 5.38 22.15 -1.63
N ALA A 233 6.05 23.20 -1.14
CA ALA A 233 7.51 23.23 -1.05
C ALA A 233 7.99 22.56 0.26
N ALA A 234 9.17 21.95 0.23
CA ALA A 234 9.72 21.17 1.33
C ALA A 234 10.10 22.01 2.58
N ASP A 235 10.05 23.33 2.48
CA ASP A 235 10.26 24.31 3.55
C ASP A 235 8.94 24.86 4.14
N GLU A 236 7.77 24.41 3.66
CA GLU A 236 6.46 24.74 4.25
C GLU A 236 6.11 23.90 5.51
N TYR A 237 6.98 22.97 5.91
CA TYR A 237 6.84 22.04 7.04
C TYR A 237 8.22 21.60 7.58
N TYR A 238 8.30 21.03 8.78
CA TYR A 238 9.57 20.69 9.46
C TYR A 238 9.74 19.16 9.71
N LEU A 239 10.83 18.77 10.40
CA LEU A 239 11.55 17.49 10.36
C LEU A 239 12.14 17.07 11.77
N ASP A 240 11.47 16.25 12.62
CA ASP A 240 12.00 15.79 13.94
C ASP A 240 11.53 14.38 14.47
N THR A 241 10.53 14.27 15.37
CA THR A 241 9.88 13.01 15.85
C THR A 241 8.42 13.14 16.37
N GLU A 242 7.83 14.34 16.48
CA GLU A 242 6.48 14.52 17.05
C GLU A 242 5.32 14.51 16.01
N THR A 243 5.59 14.22 14.74
CA THR A 243 4.69 14.41 13.59
C THR A 243 5.08 13.58 12.33
N PRO A 244 5.29 12.25 12.42
CA PRO A 244 6.30 11.54 11.60
C PRO A 244 5.90 11.18 10.14
N ASP A 245 5.45 12.14 9.34
CA ASP A 245 5.22 12.01 7.90
C ASP A 245 4.91 13.39 7.23
N ASP A 246 5.04 13.53 5.90
CA ASP A 246 4.72 14.75 5.14
C ASP A 246 3.26 15.11 5.37
N MET A 247 2.36 14.15 5.16
CA MET A 247 0.92 14.38 5.20
C MET A 247 0.46 14.60 6.64
N VAL A 248 0.97 13.82 7.58
CA VAL A 248 0.74 14.01 9.02
C VAL A 248 1.25 15.40 9.47
N SER A 249 2.51 15.74 9.19
CA SER A 249 3.12 17.05 9.48
C SER A 249 2.37 18.21 8.81
N LEU A 250 2.00 18.08 7.53
CA LEU A 250 1.26 19.12 6.80
C LEU A 250 -0.16 19.36 7.32
N TYR A 251 -0.85 18.32 7.82
CA TYR A 251 -2.11 18.49 8.55
C TYR A 251 -1.87 19.06 9.96
N MET A 252 -0.85 18.61 10.69
CA MET A 252 -0.53 19.05 12.05
C MET A 252 0.04 20.47 12.13
N ASN A 253 0.61 21.00 11.05
CA ASN A 253 0.96 22.43 10.91
C ASN A 253 -0.22 23.38 11.08
N HIS A 254 -1.46 22.90 10.89
CA HIS A 254 -2.65 23.69 11.21
C HIS A 254 -3.01 23.63 12.70
N LEU A 255 -2.57 22.60 13.42
CA LEU A 255 -2.85 22.37 14.84
C LEU A 255 -1.80 23.02 15.74
N SER A 256 -0.54 23.00 15.30
CA SER A 256 0.63 23.36 16.09
C SER A 256 0.80 24.87 16.27
N SER A 257 1.79 25.27 17.07
CA SER A 257 1.68 26.53 17.80
C SER A 257 2.92 27.45 17.89
N GLN A 258 3.98 27.11 17.12
CA GLN A 258 5.01 28.00 16.54
C GLN A 258 6.20 28.46 17.42
N PRO A 259 7.45 28.41 16.88
CA PRO A 259 8.64 28.87 17.58
C PRO A 259 9.46 30.01 16.90
N PHE A 260 8.84 31.10 16.40
CA PHE A 260 9.59 32.35 16.10
C PHE A 260 8.83 33.63 16.47
N GLY A 261 9.39 34.40 17.42
CA GLY A 261 8.99 35.78 17.74
C GLY A 261 8.14 35.95 19.02
N TRP A 262 8.64 36.77 19.94
CA TRP A 262 7.93 37.12 21.19
C TRP A 262 6.87 38.20 20.98
N GLN A 263 5.59 37.83 20.83
CA GLN A 263 4.48 38.69 21.29
C GLN A 263 3.15 37.95 21.50
N TYR A 264 2.16 38.68 22.05
CA TYR A 264 1.06 38.15 22.85
C TYR A 264 -0.07 37.41 22.11
N SER A 265 -0.83 36.69 22.95
CA SER A 265 -2.21 36.21 22.77
C SER A 265 -2.38 34.86 22.07
N SER A 266 -3.38 34.13 22.58
CA SER A 266 -3.55 32.69 22.31
C SER A 266 -4.98 32.39 21.90
N MET A 267 -5.56 33.36 21.19
CA MET A 267 -6.97 33.44 20.84
C MET A 267 -7.12 33.07 19.37
N GLY A 268 -7.41 31.78 19.12
CA GLY A 268 -7.38 31.21 17.77
C GLY A 268 -5.97 30.99 17.23
N LYS A 269 -5.34 29.87 17.60
CA LYS A 269 -4.17 29.39 16.84
C LYS A 269 -4.62 28.68 15.55
N ASN A 270 -5.63 27.81 15.62
CA ASN A 270 -6.31 27.27 14.43
C ASN A 270 -7.72 27.84 14.25
N ILE A 271 -8.01 28.41 13.07
CA ILE A 271 -9.34 28.74 12.54
C ILE A 271 -9.50 28.26 11.10
N THR A 272 -8.66 27.33 10.67
CA THR A 272 -8.61 26.81 9.32
C THR A 272 -9.58 25.63 9.25
N PRO A 273 -10.66 25.70 8.45
CA PRO A 273 -11.52 24.54 8.24
C PRO A 273 -10.67 23.46 7.57
N LEU A 274 -10.58 22.28 8.19
CA LEU A 274 -9.82 21.16 7.64
C LEU A 274 -10.77 20.23 6.88
N PHE A 275 -10.32 19.73 5.74
CA PHE A 275 -10.94 18.66 4.97
C PHE A 275 -10.04 17.43 5.11
N ILE A 276 -10.41 16.48 5.97
CA ILE A 276 -9.62 15.27 6.18
C ILE A 276 -9.91 14.29 5.05
N THR A 277 -8.91 14.00 4.23
CA THR A 277 -8.99 13.11 3.09
C THR A 277 -8.88 11.64 3.46
N THR A 278 -9.39 10.76 2.59
CA THR A 278 -9.10 9.32 2.61
C THR A 278 -7.60 9.02 2.45
N ASP A 279 -6.88 9.90 1.76
CA ASP A 279 -5.43 9.83 1.51
C ASP A 279 -4.62 9.70 2.82
N LEU A 280 -4.95 10.47 3.86
CA LEU A 280 -4.27 10.42 5.16
C LEU A 280 -4.44 9.06 5.87
N PHE A 281 -5.60 8.45 5.71
CA PHE A 281 -5.90 7.13 6.27
C PHE A 281 -5.09 6.07 5.53
N ALA A 282 -5.20 6.02 4.20
CA ALA A 282 -4.47 5.06 3.36
C ALA A 282 -2.96 5.11 3.65
N HIS A 283 -2.37 6.30 3.64
CA HIS A 283 -0.95 6.49 3.94
C HIS A 283 -0.55 6.02 5.35
N THR A 284 -1.40 6.29 6.35
CA THR A 284 -1.13 5.83 7.73
C THR A 284 -1.16 4.30 7.84
N GLN A 285 -2.14 3.63 7.22
CA GLN A 285 -2.22 2.17 7.19
C GLN A 285 -1.02 1.56 6.45
N HIS A 286 -0.59 2.17 5.36
CA HIS A 286 0.62 1.79 4.61
C HIS A 286 1.88 1.82 5.48
N LEU A 287 2.18 2.95 6.15
CA LEU A 287 3.33 3.05 7.07
C LEU A 287 3.30 1.97 8.17
N ILE A 288 2.12 1.68 8.69
CA ILE A 288 1.89 0.69 9.75
C ILE A 288 2.07 -0.75 9.25
N PHE A 289 1.58 -1.06 8.04
CA PHE A 289 1.75 -2.38 7.43
C PHE A 289 3.23 -2.64 7.05
N ASP A 290 3.92 -1.64 6.51
CA ASP A 290 5.34 -1.69 6.19
C ASP A 290 6.20 -2.02 7.43
N GLU A 291 6.09 -1.23 8.49
CA GLU A 291 6.88 -1.43 9.72
C GLU A 291 6.52 -2.76 10.43
N MET A 292 5.27 -3.23 10.34
CA MET A 292 4.88 -4.57 10.82
C MET A 292 5.51 -5.71 10.00
N LEU A 293 5.54 -5.56 8.66
CA LEU A 293 6.11 -6.57 7.77
C LEU A 293 7.64 -6.65 7.93
N GLN A 294 8.32 -5.51 7.94
CA GLN A 294 9.75 -5.40 8.31
C GLN A 294 10.07 -6.11 9.63
N HIS A 295 9.23 -5.91 10.65
CA HIS A 295 9.46 -6.51 11.96
C HIS A 295 9.48 -8.04 11.87
N ILE A 296 8.43 -8.65 11.30
CA ILE A 296 8.33 -10.12 11.23
C ILE A 296 9.38 -10.74 10.30
N GLU A 297 9.85 -9.99 9.30
CA GLU A 297 10.98 -10.38 8.45
C GLU A 297 12.29 -10.47 9.25
N GLU A 298 12.59 -9.43 10.02
CA GLU A 298 13.78 -9.34 10.85
C GLU A 298 13.81 -10.35 12.01
N THR A 299 12.67 -10.60 12.66
CA THR A 299 12.60 -11.31 13.95
C THR A 299 12.07 -12.74 13.87
N ALA A 300 11.28 -13.08 12.85
CA ALA A 300 10.64 -14.40 12.75
C ALA A 300 10.96 -15.14 11.43
N PHE A 301 10.82 -14.50 10.28
CA PHE A 301 10.94 -15.17 8.97
C PHE A 301 12.39 -15.50 8.61
N LYS A 302 13.35 -14.61 8.92
CA LYS A 302 14.77 -14.87 8.68
C LYS A 302 15.27 -16.13 9.38
N ASP A 303 14.92 -16.32 10.64
CA ASP A 303 15.40 -17.46 11.44
C ASP A 303 14.67 -18.77 11.05
N LYS A 304 13.38 -18.70 10.69
CA LYS A 304 12.67 -19.80 10.01
C LYS A 304 13.39 -20.20 8.70
N LEU A 305 13.81 -19.23 7.89
CA LEU A 305 14.50 -19.48 6.62
C LEU A 305 15.89 -20.12 6.81
N ILE A 306 16.63 -19.70 7.84
CA ILE A 306 17.90 -20.34 8.25
C ILE A 306 17.67 -21.82 8.59
N ASN A 307 16.68 -22.12 9.44
CA ASN A 307 16.37 -23.50 9.85
C ASN A 307 15.96 -24.38 8.65
N ILE A 308 15.20 -23.83 7.71
CA ILE A 308 14.85 -24.51 6.45
C ILE A 308 16.11 -24.83 5.64
N CYS A 309 17.00 -23.87 5.44
CA CYS A 309 18.24 -24.07 4.68
C CYS A 309 19.12 -25.15 5.31
N ASP A 310 19.39 -25.07 6.62
CA ASP A 310 20.25 -26.03 7.31
C ASP A 310 19.63 -27.43 7.32
N SER A 311 18.30 -27.55 7.44
CA SER A 311 17.58 -28.83 7.34
C SER A 311 17.71 -29.50 5.97
N TYR A 312 17.57 -28.75 4.88
CA TYR A 312 17.76 -29.30 3.53
C TYR A 312 19.24 -29.62 3.25
N ILE A 313 20.17 -28.77 3.68
CA ILE A 313 21.61 -29.00 3.49
C ILE A 313 22.05 -30.29 4.16
N ALA A 314 21.59 -30.57 5.39
CA ALA A 314 21.86 -31.83 6.08
C ALA A 314 21.31 -33.02 5.28
N LYS A 315 19.99 -33.08 5.06
CA LYS A 315 19.31 -34.22 4.41
C LYS A 315 19.82 -34.52 3.00
N LEU A 316 20.18 -33.49 2.23
CA LEU A 316 20.76 -33.66 0.90
C LEU A 316 22.22 -34.14 0.97
N SER A 317 22.99 -33.73 1.97
CA SER A 317 24.36 -34.23 2.18
C SER A 317 24.36 -35.69 2.63
N ASP A 318 23.48 -36.06 3.58
CA ASP A 318 23.29 -37.45 4.02
C ASP A 318 22.95 -38.37 2.84
N LEU A 319 22.12 -37.89 1.90
CA LEU A 319 21.73 -38.63 0.69
C LEU A 319 22.86 -38.71 -0.35
N TYR A 320 23.70 -37.68 -0.45
CA TYR A 320 24.87 -37.66 -1.33
C TYR A 320 25.93 -38.69 -0.91
N GLU A 321 26.20 -38.78 0.39
CA GLU A 321 27.11 -39.79 0.96
C GLU A 321 26.57 -41.21 0.68
N GLN A 322 25.26 -41.43 0.81
CA GLN A 322 24.62 -42.72 0.48
C GLN A 322 24.73 -43.11 -1.00
N THR A 323 24.70 -42.15 -1.96
CA THR A 323 24.93 -42.47 -3.38
C THR A 323 26.39 -42.86 -3.65
N ILE A 324 27.35 -42.21 -3.00
CA ILE A 324 28.77 -42.54 -3.12
C ILE A 324 29.07 -43.93 -2.54
N ASP A 325 28.62 -44.21 -1.32
CA ASP A 325 28.78 -45.53 -0.69
C ASP A 325 28.16 -46.65 -1.55
N THR A 326 27.02 -46.39 -2.18
CA THR A 326 26.38 -47.35 -3.09
C THR A 326 27.22 -47.61 -4.34
N ALA A 327 27.82 -46.56 -4.93
CA ALA A 327 28.70 -46.68 -6.09
C ALA A 327 30.02 -47.41 -5.79
N GLU A 328 30.59 -47.21 -4.59
CA GLU A 328 31.80 -47.94 -4.18
C GLU A 328 31.50 -49.42 -3.89
N ASN A 329 30.40 -49.73 -3.18
CA ASN A 329 30.05 -51.10 -2.80
C ASN A 329 29.59 -51.99 -3.98
N ILE A 330 29.05 -51.42 -5.05
CA ILE A 330 28.75 -52.17 -6.30
C ILE A 330 30.06 -52.54 -7.05
N GLY A 331 31.13 -51.79 -6.81
CA GLY A 331 32.43 -51.97 -7.46
C GLY A 331 32.46 -51.42 -8.90
N LYS A 332 33.66 -51.08 -9.38
CA LYS A 332 33.87 -50.43 -10.69
C LYS A 332 33.62 -51.37 -11.89
N LYS A 333 32.34 -51.63 -12.17
CA LYS A 333 31.81 -52.37 -13.33
C LYS A 333 30.48 -51.80 -13.85
N ASN A 334 30.46 -50.49 -14.08
CA ASN A 334 29.74 -49.80 -15.19
C ASN A 334 29.87 -48.26 -15.09
N THR A 335 31.07 -47.76 -14.79
CA THR A 335 31.47 -46.50 -15.43
C THR A 335 31.58 -46.77 -16.93
N ASP A 336 31.15 -45.83 -17.76
CA ASP A 336 31.07 -45.93 -19.24
C ASP A 336 29.88 -46.73 -19.81
N SER A 337 28.68 -46.56 -19.23
CA SER A 337 27.44 -46.63 -20.03
C SER A 337 26.33 -45.69 -19.55
N VAL A 338 26.62 -44.38 -19.48
CA VAL A 338 25.54 -43.41 -19.78
C VAL A 338 25.15 -43.68 -21.23
N ALA A 339 23.93 -44.14 -21.47
CA ALA A 339 23.48 -44.40 -22.83
C ALA A 339 23.54 -43.09 -23.64
N GLU A 340 24.01 -43.13 -24.89
CA GLU A 340 24.20 -41.95 -25.75
C GLU A 340 22.90 -41.17 -26.05
N ASN A 341 21.75 -41.65 -25.55
CA ASN A 341 20.44 -41.02 -25.64
C ASN A 341 19.84 -40.62 -24.26
N SER A 342 20.61 -40.64 -23.15
CA SER A 342 20.12 -40.15 -21.85
C SER A 342 20.08 -38.61 -21.85
N ILE A 343 18.89 -38.03 -21.69
CA ILE A 343 18.70 -36.56 -21.76
C ILE A 343 18.73 -35.92 -20.36
N VAL A 344 18.98 -36.69 -19.30
CA VAL A 344 19.02 -36.24 -17.89
C VAL A 344 20.40 -36.49 -17.27
N ILE A 345 20.81 -35.59 -16.37
CA ILE A 345 22.06 -35.65 -15.58
C ILE A 345 22.05 -36.78 -14.53
N SER A 346 23.21 -37.02 -13.89
CA SER A 346 23.32 -38.02 -12.82
C SER A 346 22.53 -37.63 -11.56
N SER A 347 22.25 -38.64 -10.72
CA SER A 347 21.77 -38.44 -9.35
C SER A 347 22.67 -37.47 -8.58
N ASP A 348 23.98 -37.65 -8.71
CA ASP A 348 24.97 -36.99 -7.88
C ASP A 348 25.09 -35.51 -8.25
N GLU A 349 25.06 -35.16 -9.55
CA GLU A 349 24.99 -33.77 -10.00
C GLU A 349 23.65 -33.11 -9.60
N THR A 350 22.55 -33.87 -9.66
CA THR A 350 21.22 -33.38 -9.22
C THR A 350 21.22 -33.03 -7.73
N ILE A 351 21.79 -33.91 -6.89
CA ILE A 351 21.94 -33.68 -5.45
C ILE A 351 22.92 -32.54 -5.18
N GLU A 352 24.05 -32.45 -5.90
CA GLU A 352 25.01 -31.33 -5.80
C GLU A 352 24.29 -29.98 -6.06
N LYS A 353 23.51 -29.87 -7.14
CA LYS A 353 22.79 -28.62 -7.45
C LYS A 353 21.75 -28.27 -6.40
N ALA A 354 21.06 -29.26 -5.82
CA ALA A 354 20.17 -29.05 -4.68
C ALA A 354 20.94 -28.52 -3.45
N ILE A 355 22.10 -29.11 -3.12
CA ILE A 355 22.96 -28.66 -2.01
C ILE A 355 23.45 -27.22 -2.23
N LEU A 356 23.90 -26.88 -3.45
CA LEU A 356 24.35 -25.53 -3.80
C LEU A 356 23.22 -24.49 -3.74
N TYR A 357 22.00 -24.87 -4.15
CA TYR A 357 20.82 -24.01 -4.08
C TYR A 357 20.55 -23.53 -2.64
N PHE A 358 20.51 -24.42 -1.66
CA PHE A 358 20.33 -24.04 -0.26
C PHE A 358 21.57 -23.39 0.36
N LYS A 359 22.79 -23.86 0.01
CA LYS A 359 24.03 -23.22 0.50
C LYS A 359 24.17 -21.76 0.06
N THR A 360 23.60 -21.38 -1.09
CA THR A 360 23.62 -19.99 -1.58
C THR A 360 22.79 -19.06 -0.69
N ALA A 361 21.54 -19.40 -0.42
CA ALA A 361 20.71 -18.66 0.53
C ALA A 361 21.31 -18.68 1.95
N ARG A 362 21.84 -19.82 2.39
CA ARG A 362 22.41 -19.96 3.73
C ARG A 362 23.67 -19.12 3.95
N ALA A 363 24.48 -18.93 2.91
CA ALA A 363 25.63 -18.04 2.92
C ALA A 363 25.21 -16.55 2.95
N LEU A 364 24.23 -16.14 2.13
CA LEU A 364 23.64 -14.79 2.19
C LEU A 364 23.14 -14.47 3.61
N LEU A 365 22.38 -15.38 4.22
CA LEU A 365 21.83 -15.23 5.57
C LEU A 365 22.91 -15.18 6.66
N GLU A 366 24.11 -15.74 6.43
CA GLU A 366 25.23 -15.73 7.38
C GLU A 366 26.13 -14.49 7.25
N LEU A 367 26.13 -13.80 6.10
CA LEU A 367 26.79 -12.49 5.95
C LEU A 367 26.11 -11.40 6.80
N ALA A 368 24.82 -11.58 7.09
CA ALA A 368 24.01 -10.63 7.83
C ALA A 368 24.52 -10.42 9.28
N PRO A 369 24.54 -9.18 9.80
CA PRO A 369 24.96 -8.90 11.16
C PRO A 369 24.16 -9.67 12.23
N LYS A 370 24.88 -10.01 13.30
CA LYS A 370 24.28 -10.54 14.52
C LYS A 370 23.80 -9.38 15.37
N LYS A 371 22.51 -9.39 15.66
CA LYS A 371 21.75 -8.41 16.46
C LYS A 371 21.34 -9.15 17.74
N GLU A 372 22.10 -8.95 18.81
CA GLU A 372 21.76 -9.44 20.14
C GLU A 372 20.90 -8.37 20.84
N ILE A 373 19.98 -8.77 21.73
CA ILE A 373 18.99 -7.85 22.31
C ILE A 373 19.72 -6.75 23.11
N ASN A 374 19.50 -5.49 22.70
CA ASN A 374 20.13 -4.28 23.23
C ASN A 374 21.65 -4.14 22.97
N GLU A 375 22.23 -4.86 22.00
CA GLU A 375 23.60 -4.62 21.52
C GLU A 375 23.64 -4.12 20.07
N PRO A 376 24.62 -3.26 19.70
CA PRO A 376 24.80 -2.79 18.33
C PRO A 376 25.17 -3.94 17.39
N GLU A 377 24.82 -3.81 16.11
CA GLU A 377 25.02 -4.85 15.12
C GLU A 377 26.50 -5.24 14.96
N LYS A 378 26.80 -6.53 15.23
CA LYS A 378 28.16 -7.07 15.11
C LYS A 378 28.39 -7.51 13.67
N ALA A 379 29.21 -6.74 12.95
CA ALA A 379 29.64 -7.05 11.58
C ALA A 379 30.30 -8.43 11.50
N VAL A 380 30.02 -9.16 10.42
CA VAL A 380 30.50 -10.54 10.22
C VAL A 380 31.77 -10.54 9.37
N ASP A 381 32.75 -11.38 9.73
CA ASP A 381 33.91 -11.65 8.88
C ASP A 381 33.48 -12.44 7.62
N ARG A 382 33.29 -11.68 6.53
CA ARG A 382 32.94 -12.21 5.20
C ARG A 382 33.94 -13.25 4.68
N PHE A 383 35.23 -13.16 5.00
CA PHE A 383 36.21 -14.17 4.60
C PHE A 383 36.02 -15.47 5.38
N ALA A 384 35.76 -15.38 6.69
CA ALA A 384 35.47 -16.53 7.53
C ALA A 384 34.12 -17.21 7.18
N VAL A 385 33.13 -16.46 6.69
CA VAL A 385 31.90 -17.02 6.11
C VAL A 385 32.22 -17.70 4.77
N PHE A 386 32.80 -17.00 3.81
CA PHE A 386 33.08 -17.52 2.47
C PHE A 386 34.04 -18.72 2.45
N ALA A 387 34.92 -18.86 3.44
CA ALA A 387 35.77 -20.04 3.62
C ALA A 387 34.98 -21.36 3.81
N LYS A 388 33.71 -21.30 4.21
CA LYS A 388 32.83 -22.46 4.43
C LYS A 388 32.10 -22.93 3.16
N TYR A 389 32.07 -22.11 2.10
CA TYR A 389 31.20 -22.31 0.95
C TYR A 389 31.98 -22.56 -0.36
N PRO A 390 31.44 -23.40 -1.27
CA PRO A 390 32.04 -23.65 -2.58
C PRO A 390 32.23 -22.38 -3.41
N GLU A 391 33.16 -22.45 -4.35
CA GLU A 391 33.52 -21.33 -5.23
C GLU A 391 32.37 -20.87 -6.14
N SER A 392 31.44 -21.77 -6.49
CA SER A 392 30.19 -21.44 -7.18
C SER A 392 29.27 -20.57 -6.30
N VAL A 393 29.09 -20.92 -5.02
CA VAL A 393 28.24 -20.14 -4.10
C VAL A 393 28.74 -18.70 -3.96
N LYS A 394 30.06 -18.49 -3.85
CA LYS A 394 30.64 -17.13 -3.77
C LYS A 394 30.33 -16.31 -5.03
N LYS A 395 30.52 -16.91 -6.21
CA LYS A 395 30.30 -16.26 -7.51
C LYS A 395 28.82 -15.97 -7.77
N GLU A 396 27.93 -16.81 -7.27
CA GLU A 396 26.49 -16.54 -7.31
C GLU A 396 26.14 -15.29 -6.48
N ILE A 397 26.74 -15.16 -5.28
CA ILE A 397 26.56 -13.99 -4.43
C ILE A 397 27.21 -12.73 -5.04
N GLU A 398 28.38 -12.86 -5.67
CA GLU A 398 29.03 -11.75 -6.40
C GLU A 398 28.14 -11.23 -7.55
N LEU A 399 27.45 -12.10 -8.28
CA LEU A 399 26.46 -11.72 -9.31
C LEU A 399 25.22 -11.03 -8.71
N MET A 400 24.70 -11.53 -7.58
CA MET A 400 23.58 -10.91 -6.86
C MET A 400 23.92 -9.54 -6.27
N GLU A 401 25.18 -9.33 -5.86
CA GLU A 401 25.66 -8.06 -5.32
C GLU A 401 26.01 -7.05 -6.41
N SER A 402 26.50 -7.49 -7.57
CA SER A 402 26.76 -6.60 -8.72
C SER A 402 25.48 -6.15 -9.42
N ALA A 403 24.37 -6.90 -9.24
CA ALA A 403 23.04 -6.64 -9.76
C ALA A 403 22.97 -6.28 -11.26
N SER A 404 23.92 -6.77 -12.06
CA SER A 404 24.21 -6.23 -13.41
C SER A 404 23.33 -6.80 -14.53
N GLY A 405 22.04 -7.00 -14.25
CA GLY A 405 21.07 -7.55 -15.22
C GLY A 405 21.32 -9.02 -15.58
N LEU A 406 21.15 -9.37 -16.85
CA LEU A 406 21.07 -10.74 -17.33
C LEU A 406 22.45 -11.46 -17.45
N ALA A 407 22.72 -12.43 -16.57
CA ALA A 407 23.95 -13.24 -16.57
C ALA A 407 23.70 -14.74 -16.33
N TYR A 408 24.68 -15.61 -16.61
CA TYR A 408 24.58 -17.06 -16.40
C TYR A 408 24.90 -17.46 -14.95
N SER A 409 24.08 -18.34 -14.38
CA SER A 409 24.27 -18.86 -13.02
C SER A 409 25.50 -19.76 -12.93
N SER A 410 26.31 -19.53 -11.89
CA SER A 410 27.49 -20.31 -11.54
C SER A 410 27.15 -21.56 -10.71
N VAL A 411 26.04 -21.51 -9.96
CA VAL A 411 25.44 -22.69 -9.30
C VAL A 411 24.80 -23.62 -10.33
N PHE A 412 23.89 -23.09 -11.15
CA PHE A 412 23.14 -23.86 -12.16
C PHE A 412 23.83 -23.88 -13.53
N SER A 413 25.16 -24.07 -13.53
CA SER A 413 25.94 -24.52 -14.68
C SER A 413 26.16 -26.03 -14.59
N PHE A 414 25.78 -26.76 -15.64
CA PHE A 414 25.76 -28.23 -15.67
C PHE A 414 26.93 -28.83 -16.47
N SER A 415 27.23 -30.11 -16.21
CA SER A 415 28.36 -30.85 -16.79
C SER A 415 28.32 -30.98 -18.32
N ASP A 416 27.13 -31.00 -18.92
CA ASP A 416 26.91 -31.04 -20.37
C ASP A 416 27.01 -29.66 -21.07
N GLY A 417 27.30 -28.60 -20.30
CA GLY A 417 27.39 -27.22 -20.77
C GLY A 417 26.06 -26.44 -20.75
N THR A 418 24.95 -27.07 -20.37
CA THR A 418 23.67 -26.38 -20.10
C THR A 418 23.85 -25.39 -18.96
N LYS A 419 23.18 -24.22 -19.02
CA LYS A 419 23.22 -23.22 -17.95
C LYS A 419 21.87 -22.57 -17.75
N TYR A 420 21.49 -22.39 -16.48
CA TYR A 420 20.49 -21.37 -16.12
C TYR A 420 21.10 -19.98 -16.31
N LYS A 421 20.27 -19.00 -16.64
CA LYS A 421 20.62 -17.59 -16.70
C LYS A 421 19.57 -16.84 -15.88
N GLU A 422 19.95 -15.77 -15.21
CA GLU A 422 19.08 -15.03 -14.32
C GLU A 422 19.28 -13.54 -14.56
N ASP A 423 18.24 -12.78 -14.28
CA ASP A 423 18.27 -11.33 -14.23
C ASP A 423 18.64 -10.91 -12.80
N TYR A 424 19.92 -10.59 -12.61
CA TYR A 424 20.49 -10.24 -11.32
C TYR A 424 20.14 -8.81 -10.86
N SER A 425 19.57 -7.96 -11.71
CA SER A 425 19.10 -6.61 -11.31
C SER A 425 18.09 -6.66 -10.14
N GLN A 426 17.42 -7.80 -9.99
CA GLN A 426 16.39 -8.04 -9.00
C GLN A 426 16.95 -8.44 -7.61
N TYR A 427 18.28 -8.53 -7.47
CA TYR A 427 18.95 -8.74 -6.18
C TYR A 427 19.57 -7.45 -5.61
N LYS A 428 19.35 -6.29 -6.29
CA LYS A 428 19.48 -4.93 -5.74
C LYS A 428 18.37 -4.73 -4.69
N PRO A 429 18.70 -4.61 -3.38
CA PRO A 429 17.72 -4.26 -2.37
C PRO A 429 17.14 -2.87 -2.66
N ARG A 430 15.85 -2.72 -2.38
CA ARG A 430 14.99 -1.56 -2.67
C ARG A 430 13.94 -1.46 -1.58
N GLY A 431 13.30 -0.32 -1.42
CA GLY A 431 12.29 -0.13 -0.39
C GLY A 431 12.85 -0.31 1.01
N HIS A 432 12.02 -0.79 1.94
CA HIS A 432 12.45 -1.05 3.32
C HIS A 432 13.66 -1.97 3.44
N TYR A 433 13.96 -2.79 2.43
CA TYR A 433 15.16 -3.62 2.40
C TYR A 433 16.47 -2.84 2.28
N THR A 434 16.48 -1.53 2.03
CA THR A 434 17.71 -0.71 2.12
C THR A 434 18.12 -0.40 3.56
N LYS A 435 17.15 -0.37 4.51
CA LYS A 435 17.32 0.15 5.88
C LYS A 435 18.45 -0.51 6.68
N ASN A 436 18.69 -1.82 6.54
CA ASN A 436 19.79 -2.50 7.23
C ASN A 436 20.25 -3.81 6.55
N GLU A 437 21.44 -4.29 6.91
CA GLU A 437 22.07 -5.48 6.31
C GLU A 437 21.35 -6.80 6.64
N ARG A 438 20.53 -6.85 7.72
CA ARG A 438 19.69 -8.04 8.00
C ARG A 438 18.58 -8.17 6.97
N LEU A 439 17.88 -7.08 6.67
CA LEU A 439 16.84 -7.02 5.64
C LEU A 439 17.42 -7.23 4.24
N LYS A 440 18.55 -6.60 3.87
CA LYS A 440 19.24 -6.86 2.57
C LYS A 440 19.58 -8.33 2.36
N SER A 441 20.02 -9.01 3.42
CA SER A 441 20.38 -10.43 3.37
C SER A 441 19.15 -11.34 3.29
N TYR A 442 18.07 -11.00 4.01
CA TYR A 442 16.79 -11.70 3.92
C TYR A 442 16.17 -11.55 2.53
N PHE A 443 16.12 -10.31 2.01
CA PHE A 443 15.66 -9.96 0.65
C PHE A 443 16.35 -10.83 -0.40
N ARG A 444 17.69 -10.85 -0.45
CA ARG A 444 18.43 -11.64 -1.45
C ARG A 444 18.18 -13.14 -1.32
N ALA A 445 18.06 -13.67 -0.11
CA ALA A 445 17.78 -15.09 0.12
C ALA A 445 16.35 -15.48 -0.30
N MET A 446 15.35 -14.65 0.02
CA MET A 446 13.96 -14.88 -0.43
C MET A 446 13.80 -14.66 -1.94
N MET A 447 14.44 -13.64 -2.52
CA MET A 447 14.47 -13.45 -3.97
C MET A 447 15.08 -14.65 -4.69
N TRP A 448 16.15 -15.25 -4.18
CA TRP A 448 16.71 -16.49 -4.74
C TRP A 448 15.70 -17.64 -4.73
N PHE A 449 15.00 -17.86 -3.60
CA PHE A 449 13.98 -18.90 -3.49
C PHE A 449 12.67 -18.61 -4.24
N GLY A 450 12.37 -17.34 -4.52
CA GLY A 450 11.22 -16.90 -5.30
C GLY A 450 11.49 -16.75 -6.81
N ARG A 451 12.74 -16.55 -7.23
CA ARG A 451 13.12 -16.39 -8.65
C ARG A 451 13.62 -17.66 -9.32
N ILE A 452 14.38 -18.53 -8.63
CA ILE A 452 14.83 -19.78 -9.26
C ILE A 452 13.63 -20.68 -9.54
N ASN A 453 13.34 -20.84 -10.83
CA ASN A 453 12.23 -21.64 -11.34
C ASN A 453 12.72 -23.04 -11.71
N PHE A 454 12.20 -24.06 -11.04
CA PHE A 454 12.38 -25.43 -11.46
C PHE A 454 11.30 -25.82 -12.48
N SER A 455 11.56 -25.45 -13.73
CA SER A 455 10.60 -25.58 -14.82
C SER A 455 10.30 -27.05 -15.15
N ILE A 456 9.01 -27.38 -15.23
CA ILE A 456 8.50 -28.69 -15.61
C ILE A 456 8.38 -28.71 -17.13
N ALA A 457 9.08 -29.61 -17.82
CA ALA A 457 9.09 -29.64 -19.29
C ALA A 457 7.69 -29.85 -19.90
N ASP A 458 7.42 -29.36 -21.12
CA ASP A 458 6.19 -29.72 -21.86
C ASP A 458 6.38 -31.05 -22.62
N PRO A 459 5.62 -32.11 -22.28
CA PRO A 459 5.68 -33.40 -22.96
C PRO A 459 5.36 -33.32 -24.47
N ASN A 460 4.56 -32.36 -24.92
CA ASN A 460 4.20 -32.26 -26.34
C ASN A 460 5.37 -31.72 -27.16
N SER A 461 6.07 -30.71 -26.65
CA SER A 461 7.34 -30.21 -27.19
C SER A 461 8.41 -31.30 -27.27
N LEU A 462 8.42 -32.26 -26.34
CA LEU A 462 9.34 -33.39 -26.33
C LEU A 462 8.91 -34.54 -27.26
N LYS A 463 7.62 -34.68 -27.57
CA LYS A 463 7.08 -35.72 -28.47
C LYS A 463 7.22 -35.36 -29.95
N ASN A 464 7.08 -34.09 -30.31
CA ASN A 464 7.01 -33.64 -31.70
C ASN A 464 8.37 -33.61 -32.44
N GLU A 465 9.49 -33.75 -31.74
CA GLU A 465 10.84 -33.53 -32.28
C GLU A 465 11.67 -34.82 -32.51
N GLN A 466 11.04 -35.95 -32.89
CA GLN A 466 11.74 -37.23 -33.15
C GLN A 466 12.82 -37.20 -34.26
N ASN A 467 13.02 -36.06 -34.96
CA ASN A 467 14.11 -35.81 -35.90
C ASN A 467 14.68 -34.37 -35.79
N LYS A 468 14.61 -33.74 -34.61
CA LYS A 468 15.16 -32.41 -34.35
C LYS A 468 15.91 -32.33 -33.02
N ARG A 469 16.74 -31.29 -32.88
CA ARG A 469 17.51 -30.99 -31.67
C ARG A 469 16.67 -30.14 -30.73
N LEU A 470 16.42 -30.66 -29.52
CA LEU A 470 15.78 -29.95 -28.43
C LEU A 470 16.42 -28.56 -28.20
N SER A 471 15.56 -27.58 -27.95
CA SER A 471 15.94 -26.23 -27.54
C SER A 471 16.60 -26.21 -26.15
N GLU A 472 17.42 -25.20 -25.90
CA GLU A 472 18.14 -25.01 -24.62
C GLU A 472 17.16 -24.93 -23.43
N SER A 473 15.99 -24.32 -23.63
CA SER A 473 14.85 -24.28 -22.70
C SER A 473 14.33 -25.67 -22.31
N GLN A 474 14.13 -26.56 -23.27
CA GLN A 474 13.68 -27.94 -23.02
C GLN A 474 14.74 -28.77 -22.28
N ILE A 475 16.01 -28.61 -22.65
CA ILE A 475 17.13 -29.31 -22.01
C ILE A 475 17.26 -28.84 -20.55
N LEU A 476 17.19 -27.52 -20.30
CA LEU A 476 17.24 -26.93 -18.96
C LEU A 476 16.07 -27.41 -18.09
N ALA A 477 14.84 -27.48 -18.61
CA ALA A 477 13.70 -28.04 -17.86
C ALA A 477 13.94 -29.50 -17.44
N LEU A 478 14.58 -30.31 -18.31
CA LEU A 478 15.00 -31.69 -18.00
C LEU A 478 16.22 -31.77 -17.04
N ARG A 479 16.96 -30.68 -16.79
CA ARG A 479 17.92 -30.56 -15.67
C ARG A 479 17.22 -30.21 -14.37
N MET A 480 16.27 -29.27 -14.43
CA MET A 480 15.67 -28.64 -13.24
C MET A 480 14.53 -29.45 -12.61
N THR A 481 13.73 -30.18 -13.41
CA THR A 481 12.63 -31.02 -12.89
C THR A 481 13.13 -32.09 -11.88
N PRO A 482 14.23 -32.83 -12.15
CA PRO A 482 14.86 -33.72 -11.15
C PRO A 482 15.13 -33.08 -9.79
N ILE A 483 15.57 -31.82 -9.75
CA ILE A 483 15.93 -31.10 -8.51
C ILE A 483 14.67 -30.78 -7.69
N ALA A 484 13.61 -30.29 -8.34
CA ALA A 484 12.32 -30.06 -7.65
C ALA A 484 11.72 -31.35 -7.09
N ILE A 485 11.81 -32.45 -7.84
CA ILE A 485 11.29 -33.76 -7.40
C ILE A 485 12.11 -34.29 -6.22
N LEU A 486 13.43 -34.15 -6.23
CA LEU A 486 14.30 -34.51 -5.12
C LEU A 486 13.97 -33.74 -3.83
N ILE A 487 13.76 -32.43 -3.93
CA ILE A 487 13.36 -31.57 -2.80
C ILE A 487 11.95 -31.95 -2.31
N THR A 488 11.01 -32.17 -3.24
CA THR A 488 9.63 -32.59 -2.93
C THR A 488 9.59 -33.94 -2.21
N ASP A 489 10.40 -34.90 -2.65
CA ASP A 489 10.50 -36.23 -2.02
C ASP A 489 10.97 -36.14 -0.56
N ILE A 490 12.03 -35.37 -0.31
CA ILE A 490 12.56 -35.10 1.04
C ILE A 490 11.49 -34.43 1.92
N THR A 491 10.78 -33.45 1.39
CA THR A 491 9.71 -32.72 2.12
C THR A 491 8.52 -33.62 2.43
N SER A 492 8.10 -34.45 1.47
CA SER A 492 6.97 -35.38 1.62
C SER A 492 7.19 -36.50 2.65
N LYS A 493 8.43 -36.64 3.15
CA LYS A 493 8.88 -37.64 4.13
C LYS A 493 9.24 -37.02 5.48
N ASP A 494 9.17 -35.70 5.62
CA ASP A 494 9.44 -34.98 6.87
C ASP A 494 8.37 -33.92 7.13
N GLU A 495 7.39 -34.31 7.96
CA GLU A 495 6.29 -33.47 8.42
C GLU A 495 6.79 -32.20 9.14
N HIS A 496 7.88 -32.27 9.90
CA HIS A 496 8.43 -31.12 10.62
C HIS A 496 9.08 -30.11 9.67
N LEU A 497 9.76 -30.58 8.62
CA LEU A 497 10.31 -29.71 7.57
C LEU A 497 9.20 -29.08 6.72
N PHE A 498 8.15 -29.84 6.39
CA PHE A 498 6.96 -29.30 5.72
C PHE A 498 6.26 -28.23 6.58
N GLU A 499 6.06 -28.48 7.87
CA GLU A 499 5.50 -27.48 8.80
C GLU A 499 6.38 -26.25 8.96
N THR A 500 7.70 -26.42 9.03
CA THR A 500 8.63 -25.27 9.14
C THR A 500 8.56 -24.39 7.90
N TRP A 501 8.46 -24.99 6.70
CA TRP A 501 8.19 -24.27 5.46
C TRP A 501 6.80 -23.62 5.45
N ARG A 502 5.76 -24.34 5.85
CA ARG A 502 4.36 -23.85 5.87
C ARG A 502 4.19 -22.63 6.77
N ASN A 503 4.85 -22.63 7.93
CA ASN A 503 4.87 -21.54 8.89
C ASN A 503 5.68 -20.29 8.45
N LEU A 504 6.29 -20.33 7.25
CA LEU A 504 6.82 -19.18 6.53
C LEU A 504 5.99 -18.87 5.25
N PHE A 505 5.48 -19.89 4.57
CA PHE A 505 4.74 -19.74 3.32
C PHE A 505 3.29 -19.22 3.49
N GLU A 506 2.54 -19.75 4.45
CA GLU A 506 1.13 -19.40 4.67
C GLU A 506 0.88 -17.96 5.18
N PRO A 507 1.70 -17.38 6.08
CA PRO A 507 1.52 -15.99 6.52
C PRO A 507 1.57 -15.00 5.34
N ILE A 508 2.60 -15.12 4.50
CA ILE A 508 2.77 -14.31 3.27
C ILE A 508 1.56 -14.53 2.34
N THR A 509 1.03 -15.76 2.26
CA THR A 509 -0.13 -16.09 1.43
C THR A 509 -1.44 -15.44 1.93
N ALA A 510 -1.62 -15.33 3.24
CA ALA A 510 -2.78 -14.66 3.85
C ALA A 510 -2.68 -13.12 3.83
N LEU A 511 -1.47 -12.57 3.81
CA LEU A 511 -1.27 -11.12 3.65
C LEU A 511 -1.41 -10.68 2.18
N ILE A 512 -0.76 -11.39 1.24
CA ILE A 512 -0.50 -10.86 -0.11
C ILE A 512 -1.22 -11.63 -1.22
N GLY A 513 -1.35 -12.95 -1.10
CA GLY A 513 -1.99 -13.79 -2.11
C GLY A 513 -1.34 -15.14 -2.30
N LYS A 514 -1.99 -16.05 -3.04
CA LYS A 514 -1.46 -17.39 -3.33
C LYS A 514 -0.20 -17.31 -4.19
N SER A 515 0.72 -18.27 -4.04
CA SER A 515 1.84 -18.42 -4.99
C SER A 515 1.28 -18.63 -6.40
N ASP A 516 1.84 -17.94 -7.38
CA ASP A 516 1.41 -18.12 -8.78
C ASP A 516 2.11 -19.34 -9.42
N ASP A 517 3.38 -19.57 -9.10
CA ASP A 517 4.09 -20.82 -9.45
C ASP A 517 3.76 -21.93 -8.43
N LEU A 518 3.91 -23.20 -8.82
CA LEU A 518 3.53 -24.35 -7.98
C LEU A 518 4.36 -24.40 -6.68
N SER A 519 3.70 -24.76 -5.58
CA SER A 519 4.27 -24.95 -4.24
C SER A 519 4.18 -26.42 -3.81
N PHE A 520 4.66 -26.74 -2.59
CA PHE A 520 4.49 -28.08 -2.03
C PHE A 520 3.03 -28.50 -1.82
N LEU A 521 2.11 -27.55 -1.66
CA LEU A 521 0.67 -27.82 -1.52
C LEU A 521 0.12 -28.56 -2.75
N GLU A 522 0.62 -28.21 -3.94
CA GLU A 522 0.23 -28.81 -5.20
C GLU A 522 1.10 -30.04 -5.56
N VAL A 523 2.43 -29.97 -5.35
CA VAL A 523 3.34 -31.01 -5.87
C VAL A 523 3.54 -32.21 -4.95
N ILE A 524 3.36 -32.11 -3.63
CA ILE A 524 3.48 -33.28 -2.73
C ILE A 524 2.38 -34.32 -3.00
N PRO A 525 1.08 -33.97 -3.11
CA PRO A 525 0.05 -34.94 -3.46
C PRO A 525 0.32 -35.64 -4.80
N LEU A 526 0.74 -34.87 -5.82
CA LEU A 526 1.08 -35.38 -7.14
C LEU A 526 2.30 -36.33 -7.13
N TRP A 527 3.29 -36.06 -6.26
CA TRP A 527 4.46 -36.91 -6.08
C TRP A 527 4.11 -38.23 -5.38
N GLN A 528 3.28 -38.18 -4.33
CA GLN A 528 2.86 -39.37 -3.58
C GLN A 528 2.11 -40.38 -4.48
N GLU A 529 1.32 -39.92 -5.45
CA GLU A 529 0.70 -40.79 -6.48
C GLU A 529 1.71 -41.65 -7.27
N GLN A 530 2.96 -41.20 -7.43
CA GLN A 530 3.97 -41.92 -8.21
C GLN A 530 4.50 -43.19 -7.51
N ASN A 531 4.23 -43.36 -6.20
CA ASN A 531 4.59 -44.54 -5.40
C ASN A 531 6.10 -44.91 -5.50
N VAL A 532 6.97 -43.91 -5.46
CA VAL A 532 8.42 -44.07 -5.70
C VAL A 532 9.16 -44.52 -4.43
N SER A 533 9.78 -45.70 -4.49
CA SER A 533 10.58 -46.26 -3.39
C SER A 533 12.01 -45.71 -3.30
N ASN A 534 12.59 -45.28 -4.42
CA ASN A 534 13.95 -44.72 -4.49
C ASN A 534 13.97 -43.56 -5.50
N VAL A 535 14.09 -42.33 -5.00
CA VAL A 535 14.05 -41.11 -5.83
C VAL A 535 15.31 -40.95 -6.68
N THR A 536 16.50 -41.27 -6.15
CA THR A 536 17.78 -41.03 -6.84
C THR A 536 17.96 -41.89 -8.09
N THR A 537 17.39 -43.09 -8.11
CA THR A 537 17.27 -43.91 -9.33
C THR A 537 16.17 -43.35 -10.24
N TRP A 538 14.98 -43.08 -9.70
CA TRP A 538 13.80 -42.70 -10.48
C TRP A 538 14.02 -41.44 -11.31
N ILE A 539 14.71 -40.42 -10.78
CA ILE A 539 14.96 -39.12 -11.46
C ILE A 539 15.90 -39.23 -12.67
N THR A 540 16.66 -40.33 -12.80
CA THR A 540 17.61 -40.50 -13.93
C THR A 540 16.93 -41.01 -15.22
N ASP A 541 15.74 -41.60 -15.15
CA ASP A 541 15.00 -42.01 -16.35
C ASP A 541 14.21 -40.83 -16.93
N THR A 542 14.59 -40.38 -18.13
CA THR A 542 13.90 -39.31 -18.86
C THR A 542 12.40 -39.60 -19.07
N LYS A 543 11.99 -40.88 -19.16
CA LYS A 543 10.57 -41.26 -19.31
C LYS A 543 9.77 -40.99 -18.03
N ASN A 544 10.37 -41.18 -16.87
CA ASN A 544 9.76 -40.87 -15.57
C ASN A 544 9.51 -39.37 -15.44
N ILE A 545 10.52 -38.55 -15.78
CA ILE A 545 10.40 -37.09 -15.81
C ILE A 545 9.29 -36.63 -16.77
N ILE A 546 9.23 -37.18 -17.99
CA ILE A 546 8.18 -36.88 -18.97
C ILE A 546 6.79 -37.28 -18.44
N LYS A 547 6.64 -38.48 -17.88
CA LYS A 547 5.36 -38.97 -17.34
C LYS A 547 4.88 -38.12 -16.15
N PHE A 548 5.77 -37.69 -15.26
CA PHE A 548 5.43 -36.78 -14.18
C PHE A 548 4.97 -35.42 -14.72
N ALA A 549 5.68 -34.87 -15.71
CA ALA A 549 5.27 -33.64 -16.38
C ALA A 549 3.90 -33.77 -17.08
N GLU A 550 3.58 -34.90 -17.72
CA GLU A 550 2.24 -35.20 -18.23
C GLU A 550 1.19 -35.21 -17.11
N THR A 551 1.50 -35.85 -15.98
CA THR A 551 0.56 -35.96 -14.86
C THR A 551 0.31 -34.60 -14.20
N ALA A 552 1.36 -33.79 -14.01
CA ALA A 552 1.27 -32.42 -13.52
C ALA A 552 0.37 -31.57 -14.42
N ARG A 553 0.61 -31.59 -15.73
CA ARG A 553 -0.11 -30.77 -16.72
C ARG A 553 -1.56 -31.19 -16.99
N ASN A 554 -1.94 -32.40 -16.52
CA ASN A 554 -3.30 -32.90 -16.56
C ASN A 554 -4.08 -32.67 -15.24
N LYS A 555 -3.40 -32.26 -14.14
CA LYS A 555 -4.01 -32.15 -12.80
C LYS A 555 -3.83 -30.79 -12.11
N LEU A 556 -2.78 -30.05 -12.46
CA LEU A 556 -2.40 -28.76 -11.89
C LEU A 556 -2.48 -27.68 -12.96
N GLU A 557 -2.87 -26.47 -12.58
CA GLU A 557 -2.81 -25.32 -13.49
C GLU A 557 -1.39 -24.74 -13.57
N PRO A 558 -0.96 -24.21 -14.73
CA PRO A 558 0.27 -23.43 -14.83
C PRO A 558 0.09 -22.03 -14.20
N PRO A 559 1.19 -21.31 -13.90
CA PRO A 559 1.13 -19.95 -13.36
C PRO A 559 0.28 -19.01 -14.21
N ALA A 560 -0.57 -18.20 -13.57
CA ALA A 560 -1.45 -17.26 -14.28
C ALA A 560 -0.68 -16.02 -14.78
N ILE A 561 0.50 -15.73 -14.23
CA ILE A 561 1.39 -14.64 -14.63
C ILE A 561 2.71 -15.20 -15.16
N ALA A 562 3.21 -14.66 -16.27
CA ALA A 562 4.49 -15.04 -16.85
C ALA A 562 5.61 -14.17 -16.25
N GLY A 563 6.49 -14.77 -15.44
CA GLY A 563 7.66 -14.10 -14.85
C GLY A 563 8.96 -14.42 -15.60
N ASN A 564 10.08 -14.55 -14.87
CA ASN A 564 11.41 -14.86 -15.44
C ASN A 564 11.51 -16.18 -16.24
N SER A 565 10.49 -17.04 -16.20
CA SER A 565 10.37 -18.18 -17.12
C SER A 565 10.27 -17.78 -18.60
N LEU A 566 9.92 -16.52 -18.91
CA LEU A 566 9.97 -15.96 -20.27
C LEU A 566 11.36 -16.05 -20.92
N PHE A 567 12.45 -16.10 -20.13
CA PHE A 567 13.80 -16.21 -20.65
C PHE A 567 14.21 -17.65 -21.05
N TYR A 568 13.53 -18.69 -20.51
CA TYR A 568 13.88 -20.12 -20.73
C TYR A 568 12.68 -21.00 -21.09
N ALA A 569 11.61 -20.42 -21.61
CA ALA A 569 10.53 -21.14 -22.26
C ALA A 569 10.65 -20.94 -23.78
N ASN A 570 10.45 -22.01 -24.57
CA ASN A 570 10.00 -21.78 -25.94
C ASN A 570 8.72 -20.96 -25.88
N GLN A 571 8.60 -19.95 -26.74
CA GLN A 571 7.53 -18.96 -26.67
C GLN A 571 6.16 -19.64 -26.71
N TYR A 572 5.55 -19.73 -25.53
CA TYR A 572 4.19 -20.23 -25.26
C TYR A 572 3.99 -21.72 -25.48
N GLU A 573 3.27 -22.33 -24.54
CA GLU A 573 2.70 -23.66 -24.71
C GLU A 573 1.34 -23.51 -25.40
N GLY A 574 1.24 -23.98 -26.64
CA GLY A 574 0.03 -23.83 -27.47
C GLY A 574 0.38 -23.48 -28.92
N ASN A 575 -0.61 -23.00 -29.67
CA ASN A 575 -0.37 -22.46 -31.00
C ASN A 575 0.01 -20.98 -30.91
N GLN A 576 1.25 -20.64 -31.27
CA GLN A 576 1.76 -19.26 -31.27
C GLN A 576 0.95 -18.30 -32.16
N THR A 577 0.19 -18.79 -33.16
CA THR A 577 -0.68 -17.95 -33.99
C THR A 577 -2.03 -17.62 -33.35
N ASP A 578 -2.29 -18.08 -32.12
CA ASP A 578 -3.53 -17.82 -31.38
C ASP A 578 -3.22 -17.35 -29.95
N ALA A 579 -3.14 -16.02 -29.79
CA ALA A 579 -2.82 -15.37 -28.53
C ALA A 579 -3.78 -15.69 -27.37
N LYS A 580 -4.98 -16.24 -27.66
CA LYS A 580 -5.94 -16.65 -26.62
C LYS A 580 -5.63 -18.03 -26.02
N ASN A 581 -4.86 -18.86 -26.71
CA ASN A 581 -4.51 -20.23 -26.30
C ASN A 581 -3.04 -20.37 -25.85
N ILE A 582 -2.37 -19.24 -25.56
CA ILE A 582 -1.04 -19.19 -24.95
C ILE A 582 -1.14 -19.63 -23.47
N LYS A 583 -0.54 -20.78 -23.12
CA LYS A 583 -0.26 -21.16 -21.72
C LYS A 583 1.17 -20.78 -21.31
N GLN A 584 1.31 -20.43 -20.03
CA GLN A 584 2.55 -20.09 -19.34
C GLN A 584 3.35 -21.36 -19.02
N ALA A 585 4.68 -21.26 -19.01
CA ALA A 585 5.54 -22.38 -18.67
C ALA A 585 5.35 -22.81 -17.20
N MET A 586 4.92 -24.06 -17.00
CA MET A 586 4.73 -24.65 -15.67
C MET A 586 6.08 -24.86 -14.96
N GLY A 587 6.12 -24.59 -13.65
CA GLY A 587 7.32 -24.78 -12.82
C GLY A 587 6.99 -24.74 -11.33
N TRP A 588 7.91 -25.26 -10.53
CA TRP A 588 7.86 -25.25 -9.06
C TRP A 588 8.89 -24.29 -8.48
N ARG A 589 8.57 -23.67 -7.33
CA ARG A 589 9.46 -22.77 -6.58
C ARG A 589 9.29 -22.98 -5.08
N LEU A 590 10.37 -22.83 -4.30
CA LEU A 590 10.30 -23.01 -2.84
C LEU A 590 9.47 -21.89 -2.17
N PHE A 591 9.65 -20.64 -2.59
CA PHE A 591 8.88 -19.50 -2.10
C PHE A 591 8.39 -18.65 -3.28
N GLY A 592 7.63 -19.27 -4.18
CA GLY A 592 7.13 -18.64 -5.40
C GLY A 592 6.40 -17.31 -5.14
N GLN A 593 6.65 -16.34 -6.03
CA GLN A 593 6.06 -15.01 -5.92
C GLN A 593 4.52 -15.09 -6.07
N ARG A 594 3.82 -14.19 -5.36
CA ARG A 594 2.38 -14.23 -5.14
C ARG A 594 1.59 -13.61 -6.27
N PHE A 595 0.55 -14.30 -6.72
CA PHE A 595 -0.43 -13.78 -7.67
C PHE A 595 -1.18 -12.59 -7.06
N THR A 596 -1.22 -11.48 -7.78
CA THR A 596 -2.12 -10.36 -7.48
C THR A 596 -2.99 -10.00 -8.67
N TYR A 597 -4.17 -9.48 -8.39
CA TYR A 597 -5.19 -9.19 -9.41
C TYR A 597 -4.80 -8.04 -10.34
N ASP A 598 -4.07 -7.03 -9.86
CA ASP A 598 -3.55 -5.93 -10.66
C ASP A 598 -2.41 -6.36 -11.58
N SER A 599 -1.47 -7.17 -11.08
CA SER A 599 -0.44 -7.81 -11.91
C SER A 599 -1.05 -8.71 -12.99
N TRP A 600 -2.20 -9.34 -12.71
CA TRP A 600 -2.94 -10.13 -13.70
C TRP A 600 -3.67 -9.27 -14.75
N ILE A 601 -4.19 -8.09 -14.38
CA ILE A 601 -4.72 -7.09 -15.33
C ILE A 601 -3.62 -6.66 -16.29
N HIS A 602 -2.48 -6.15 -15.76
CA HIS A 602 -1.32 -5.74 -16.55
C HIS A 602 -0.80 -6.87 -17.47
N HIS A 603 -0.71 -8.10 -16.95
CA HIS A 603 -0.33 -9.29 -17.72
C HIS A 603 -1.25 -9.57 -18.92
N LYS A 604 -2.55 -9.25 -18.83
CA LYS A 604 -3.53 -9.43 -19.92
C LYS A 604 -3.53 -8.28 -20.93
N VAL A 605 -3.22 -7.05 -20.51
CA VAL A 605 -3.26 -5.84 -21.36
C VAL A 605 -1.89 -5.40 -21.91
N SER A 606 -0.88 -6.28 -21.84
CA SER A 606 0.46 -6.09 -22.40
C SER A 606 0.79 -7.14 -23.45
N ALA A 607 1.81 -6.86 -24.27
CA ALA A 607 2.48 -7.86 -25.09
C ALA A 607 2.91 -9.06 -24.21
N PRO A 608 2.76 -10.31 -24.68
CA PRO A 608 2.30 -10.74 -26.00
C PRO A 608 0.78 -10.83 -26.17
N ARG A 609 -0.02 -10.80 -25.08
CA ARG A 609 -1.48 -11.03 -25.16
C ARG A 609 -2.20 -9.88 -25.87
N LEU A 610 -1.70 -8.66 -25.67
CA LEU A 610 -1.99 -7.48 -26.45
C LEU A 610 -0.72 -7.00 -27.15
N ILE A 611 -0.30 -7.72 -28.20
CA ILE A 611 0.98 -7.54 -28.90
C ILE A 611 1.26 -6.11 -29.41
N THR A 612 0.25 -5.26 -29.55
CA THR A 612 0.43 -3.86 -29.94
C THR A 612 0.84 -2.94 -28.80
N ARG A 613 0.83 -3.40 -27.53
CA ARG A 613 1.01 -2.57 -26.33
C ARG A 613 2.23 -3.03 -25.51
N GLU A 614 3.31 -2.27 -25.63
CA GLU A 614 4.63 -2.59 -25.06
C GLU A 614 4.77 -2.22 -23.58
N MET A 615 3.95 -1.29 -23.08
CA MET A 615 3.93 -0.79 -21.69
C MET A 615 2.48 -0.65 -21.20
N VAL A 616 2.27 -0.74 -19.89
CA VAL A 616 0.96 -0.62 -19.20
C VAL A 616 0.82 0.74 -18.49
N SER A 617 -0.28 0.97 -17.77
CA SER A 617 -0.51 2.15 -16.93
C SER A 617 -1.28 1.79 -15.66
N GLY A 618 -1.17 2.59 -14.58
CA GLY A 618 -2.07 2.48 -13.43
C GLY A 618 -3.55 2.69 -13.79
N LEU A 619 -3.83 3.43 -14.86
CA LEU A 619 -5.19 3.60 -15.41
C LEU A 619 -5.84 2.27 -15.80
N ASP A 620 -5.05 1.27 -16.23
CA ASP A 620 -5.56 -0.07 -16.54
C ASP A 620 -6.20 -0.72 -15.30
N ILE A 621 -5.57 -0.54 -14.14
CA ILE A 621 -6.03 -1.06 -12.85
C ILE A 621 -7.29 -0.29 -12.41
N MET A 622 -7.27 1.04 -12.46
CA MET A 622 -8.42 1.85 -12.04
C MET A 622 -9.64 1.63 -12.94
N LYS A 623 -9.45 1.42 -14.25
CA LYS A 623 -10.54 1.03 -15.16
C LYS A 623 -11.07 -0.37 -14.84
N ALA A 624 -10.19 -1.34 -14.62
CA ALA A 624 -10.58 -2.70 -14.24
C ALA A 624 -11.35 -2.73 -12.90
N LEU A 625 -11.05 -1.82 -11.97
CA LEU A 625 -11.75 -1.65 -10.70
C LEU A 625 -13.05 -0.81 -10.81
N GLY A 626 -13.41 -0.32 -12.00
CA GLY A 626 -14.70 0.31 -12.29
C GLY A 626 -14.73 1.84 -12.32
N SER A 627 -13.59 2.53 -12.49
CA SER A 627 -13.55 3.98 -12.69
C SER A 627 -13.97 4.39 -14.11
N ASN A 628 -14.91 5.34 -14.20
CA ASN A 628 -15.34 5.96 -15.45
C ASN A 628 -14.32 7.01 -15.93
N THR A 629 -13.59 7.63 -15.01
CA THR A 629 -12.47 8.54 -15.25
C THR A 629 -11.32 7.81 -15.95
N ALA A 630 -10.98 6.60 -15.50
CA ALA A 630 -10.00 5.77 -16.17
C ALA A 630 -10.47 5.35 -17.59
N ASP A 631 -11.76 5.02 -17.77
CA ASP A 631 -12.31 4.78 -19.13
C ASP A 631 -12.25 6.00 -20.05
N LEU A 632 -12.34 7.20 -19.48
CA LEU A 632 -12.21 8.48 -20.18
C LEU A 632 -10.75 8.75 -20.58
N TYR A 633 -9.78 8.50 -19.71
CA TYR A 633 -8.37 8.75 -19.99
C TYR A 633 -7.73 7.67 -20.89
N LEU A 634 -8.19 6.43 -20.87
CA LEU A 634 -7.73 5.36 -21.77
C LEU A 634 -8.27 5.44 -23.21
N ARG A 635 -9.06 6.46 -23.58
CA ARG A 635 -9.69 6.54 -24.92
C ARG A 635 -8.70 6.50 -26.07
N ASP A 636 -7.63 7.29 -25.97
CA ASP A 636 -6.58 7.35 -27.01
C ASP A 636 -5.78 6.04 -27.07
N GLU A 637 -5.72 5.27 -25.98
CA GLU A 637 -5.11 3.94 -25.92
C GLU A 637 -5.99 2.88 -26.59
N TYR A 638 -7.32 3.00 -26.49
CA TYR A 638 -8.26 2.05 -27.11
C TYR A 638 -8.17 2.03 -28.65
N ASP A 639 -7.91 3.19 -29.28
CA ASP A 639 -7.73 3.30 -30.72
C ASP A 639 -6.36 2.78 -31.20
N LYS A 640 -5.31 2.94 -30.38
CA LYS A 640 -3.96 2.36 -30.63
C LYS A 640 -3.93 0.85 -30.42
N HIS A 641 -4.69 0.35 -29.44
CA HIS A 641 -4.61 -1.01 -28.96
C HIS A 641 -5.97 -1.73 -29.03
N PRO A 642 -6.40 -2.17 -30.24
CA PRO A 642 -7.61 -2.97 -30.41
C PRO A 642 -7.66 -4.16 -29.45
N ASN A 643 -8.84 -4.41 -28.88
CA ASN A 643 -9.15 -5.34 -27.79
C ASN A 643 -8.85 -4.84 -26.34
N LEU A 644 -8.09 -3.76 -26.13
CA LEU A 644 -7.80 -3.23 -24.78
C LEU A 644 -9.09 -2.98 -23.96
N LYS A 645 -10.03 -2.23 -24.55
CA LYS A 645 -11.31 -1.90 -23.89
C LYS A 645 -12.13 -3.13 -23.54
N SER A 646 -12.19 -4.14 -24.42
CA SER A 646 -12.93 -5.38 -24.14
C SER A 646 -12.30 -6.15 -22.98
N THR A 647 -10.98 -6.28 -22.93
CA THR A 647 -10.29 -6.98 -21.84
C THR A 647 -10.46 -6.25 -20.50
N LEU A 648 -10.40 -4.92 -20.49
CA LEU A 648 -10.63 -4.15 -19.26
C LEU A 648 -12.11 -4.18 -18.81
N ASN A 649 -13.07 -4.21 -19.75
CA ASN A 649 -14.48 -4.41 -19.42
C ASN A 649 -14.77 -5.83 -18.88
N GLU A 650 -14.07 -6.87 -19.38
CA GLU A 650 -14.16 -8.23 -18.82
C GLU A 650 -13.69 -8.27 -17.35
N PHE A 651 -12.68 -7.48 -16.99
CA PHE A 651 -12.24 -7.29 -15.60
C PHE A 651 -13.25 -6.50 -14.75
N GLU A 652 -13.74 -5.37 -15.24
CA GLU A 652 -14.78 -4.56 -14.58
C GLU A 652 -16.01 -5.41 -14.24
N GLU A 653 -16.47 -6.22 -15.19
CA GLU A 653 -17.53 -7.22 -14.96
C GLU A 653 -17.13 -8.30 -13.95
N PHE A 654 -15.87 -8.75 -13.93
CA PHE A 654 -15.37 -9.75 -12.98
C PHE A 654 -15.38 -9.23 -11.53
N PHE A 655 -14.89 -8.01 -11.28
CA PHE A 655 -14.86 -7.42 -9.93
C PHE A 655 -16.26 -7.01 -9.44
N ALA A 656 -17.11 -6.44 -10.29
CA ALA A 656 -18.49 -6.11 -9.94
C ALA A 656 -19.29 -7.31 -9.42
N LYS A 657 -18.98 -8.52 -9.94
CA LYS A 657 -19.62 -9.79 -9.55
C LYS A 657 -19.06 -10.42 -8.26
N LYS A 658 -17.99 -9.90 -7.66
CA LYS A 658 -17.41 -10.44 -6.40
C LYS A 658 -18.20 -10.04 -5.16
N ASP A 659 -18.35 -10.95 -4.22
CA ASP A 659 -18.86 -10.70 -2.87
C ASP A 659 -17.72 -10.30 -1.90
N GLU A 660 -18.06 -10.10 -0.63
CA GLU A 660 -17.09 -9.80 0.44
C GLU A 660 -15.98 -10.85 0.61
N THR A 661 -16.27 -12.15 0.44
CA THR A 661 -15.31 -13.24 0.72
C THR A 661 -14.11 -13.23 -0.23
N PHE A 662 -14.29 -12.68 -1.43
CA PHE A 662 -13.21 -12.41 -2.36
C PHE A 662 -12.27 -11.31 -1.86
N TRP A 663 -12.82 -10.24 -1.30
CA TRP A 663 -12.04 -9.08 -0.86
C TRP A 663 -11.35 -9.36 0.48
N THR A 664 -12.03 -10.02 1.43
CA THR A 664 -11.46 -10.41 2.73
C THR A 664 -10.58 -11.67 2.69
N ASN A 665 -10.33 -12.26 1.51
CA ASN A 665 -9.48 -13.43 1.33
C ASN A 665 -8.00 -13.19 1.69
N ASN A 666 -7.51 -11.95 1.56
CA ASN A 666 -6.18 -11.51 2.00
C ASN A 666 -6.16 -9.99 2.20
N TYR A 667 -5.14 -9.48 2.88
CA TYR A 667 -5.00 -8.04 3.17
C TYR A 667 -4.83 -7.20 1.89
N TYR A 668 -4.01 -7.65 0.93
CA TYR A 668 -3.77 -6.97 -0.34
C TYR A 668 -5.06 -6.71 -1.15
N ASN A 669 -5.98 -7.67 -1.18
CA ASN A 669 -7.28 -7.51 -1.82
C ASN A 669 -8.12 -6.41 -1.13
N MET A 670 -8.05 -6.29 0.21
CA MET A 670 -8.77 -5.22 0.91
C MET A 670 -8.23 -3.83 0.54
N VAL A 671 -6.91 -3.66 0.45
CA VAL A 671 -6.31 -2.37 0.03
C VAL A 671 -6.60 -2.07 -1.45
N LEU A 672 -6.65 -3.10 -2.33
CA LEU A 672 -7.18 -2.92 -3.70
C LEU A 672 -8.66 -2.49 -3.72
N PHE A 673 -9.48 -2.94 -2.76
CA PHE A 673 -10.87 -2.48 -2.62
C PHE A 673 -10.92 -1.02 -2.15
N GLU A 674 -9.99 -0.58 -1.29
CA GLU A 674 -9.87 0.82 -0.85
C GLU A 674 -9.45 1.75 -2.01
N ALA A 675 -8.46 1.34 -2.81
CA ALA A 675 -8.11 2.04 -4.06
C ALA A 675 -9.30 2.08 -5.04
N ALA A 676 -10.07 0.99 -5.14
CA ALA A 676 -11.32 0.96 -5.93
C ALA A 676 -12.41 1.88 -5.34
N ALA A 677 -12.48 2.06 -4.02
CA ALA A 677 -13.42 2.97 -3.38
C ALA A 677 -13.06 4.43 -3.65
N GLN A 678 -11.77 4.78 -3.66
CA GLN A 678 -11.29 6.10 -4.07
C GLN A 678 -11.55 6.35 -5.56
N SER A 679 -11.21 5.39 -6.44
CA SER A 679 -11.34 5.55 -7.90
C SER A 679 -12.79 5.64 -8.40
N ARG A 680 -13.76 5.18 -7.60
CA ARG A 680 -15.22 5.29 -7.86
C ARG A 680 -15.91 6.46 -7.14
N PHE A 681 -15.19 7.28 -6.37
CA PHE A 681 -15.73 8.51 -5.77
C PHE A 681 -15.56 9.70 -6.74
N GLU A 682 -16.25 9.59 -7.89
CA GLU A 682 -16.01 10.37 -9.11
C GLU A 682 -16.91 11.63 -9.23
N PRO A 683 -16.68 12.52 -10.22
CA PRO A 683 -17.57 13.66 -10.42
C PRO A 683 -19.02 13.25 -10.65
N GLY A 684 -19.96 13.87 -9.93
CA GLY A 684 -21.37 13.46 -9.90
C GLY A 684 -21.73 12.54 -8.73
N SER A 685 -20.83 12.32 -7.77
CA SER A 685 -21.17 11.73 -6.46
C SER A 685 -22.13 12.60 -5.62
N GLY A 686 -22.44 13.83 -6.05
CA GLY A 686 -23.56 14.62 -5.54
C GLY A 686 -23.24 15.45 -4.30
N PHE A 687 -21.97 15.67 -3.97
CA PHE A 687 -21.52 16.67 -3.00
C PHE A 687 -21.14 17.96 -3.71
N TYR A 688 -21.18 19.11 -3.03
CA TYR A 688 -20.92 20.39 -3.70
C TYR A 688 -19.57 20.42 -4.45
N PHE A 689 -18.51 19.87 -3.85
CA PHE A 689 -17.16 19.84 -4.41
C PHE A 689 -16.92 18.77 -5.49
N THR A 690 -17.77 17.73 -5.59
CA THR A 690 -17.56 16.64 -6.58
C THR A 690 -17.98 17.03 -7.99
N GLU A 691 -18.87 18.01 -8.17
CA GLU A 691 -19.57 18.23 -9.46
C GLU A 691 -18.74 18.90 -10.57
N THR A 692 -17.41 18.78 -10.57
CA THR A 692 -16.55 19.28 -11.65
C THR A 692 -15.52 18.24 -12.09
N PRO A 693 -15.03 18.28 -13.35
CA PRO A 693 -13.99 17.37 -13.83
C PRO A 693 -12.69 17.41 -13.03
N LYS A 694 -12.43 18.46 -12.25
CA LYS A 694 -11.21 18.54 -11.43
C LYS A 694 -11.22 17.55 -10.27
N TRP A 695 -12.40 17.19 -9.76
CA TRP A 695 -12.53 16.15 -8.74
C TRP A 695 -12.07 14.78 -9.26
N ALA A 696 -12.17 14.52 -10.58
CA ALA A 696 -11.64 13.31 -11.20
C ALA A 696 -10.12 13.19 -11.01
N ILE A 697 -9.39 14.31 -11.09
CA ILE A 697 -7.94 14.34 -10.82
C ILE A 697 -7.64 13.98 -9.37
N LYS A 698 -8.43 14.49 -8.40
CA LYS A 698 -8.31 14.11 -6.99
C LYS A 698 -8.54 12.60 -6.84
N ALA A 699 -9.66 12.09 -7.34
CA ALA A 699 -10.01 10.66 -7.21
C ALA A 699 -8.93 9.74 -7.81
N MET A 700 -8.35 10.10 -8.95
CA MET A 700 -7.23 9.36 -9.56
C MET A 700 -5.93 9.51 -8.77
N LEU A 701 -5.58 10.70 -8.26
CA LEU A 701 -4.41 10.87 -7.39
C LEU A 701 -4.50 9.96 -6.16
N SER A 702 -5.65 9.96 -5.47
CA SER A 702 -5.84 9.13 -4.29
C SER A 702 -5.78 7.64 -4.59
N SER A 703 -6.47 7.17 -5.65
CA SER A 703 -6.49 5.74 -5.95
C SER A 703 -5.16 5.21 -6.48
N HIS A 704 -4.41 6.01 -7.24
CA HIS A 704 -3.08 5.63 -7.72
C HIS A 704 -2.02 5.72 -6.61
N GLY A 705 -2.14 6.68 -5.69
CA GLY A 705 -1.26 6.78 -4.52
C GLY A 705 -1.37 5.57 -3.60
N THR A 706 -2.60 5.22 -3.18
CA THR A 706 -2.88 4.00 -2.39
C THR A 706 -2.42 2.72 -3.11
N TRP A 707 -2.53 2.66 -4.44
CA TRP A 707 -2.07 1.52 -5.23
C TRP A 707 -0.54 1.45 -5.36
N ALA A 708 0.15 2.58 -5.54
CA ALA A 708 1.61 2.63 -5.50
C ALA A 708 2.09 2.13 -4.13
N GLU A 709 1.66 2.77 -3.05
CA GLU A 709 2.09 2.41 -1.69
C GLU A 709 1.87 0.92 -1.32
N LEU A 710 0.77 0.30 -1.77
CA LEU A 710 0.53 -1.15 -1.64
C LEU A 710 1.57 -2.03 -2.40
N ARG A 711 2.08 -1.53 -3.54
CA ARG A 711 3.08 -2.20 -4.36
C ARG A 711 4.47 -2.14 -3.72
N HIS A 712 4.83 -1.06 -3.00
CA HIS A 712 6.01 -1.09 -2.12
C HIS A 712 6.02 -2.25 -1.15
N ASP A 713 5.07 -2.27 -0.23
CA ASP A 713 5.25 -3.05 1.00
C ASP A 713 5.35 -4.55 0.66
N THR A 714 4.80 -4.91 -0.50
CA THR A 714 4.72 -6.26 -1.00
C THR A 714 5.74 -6.58 -2.13
N LEU A 715 6.68 -5.66 -2.42
CA LEU A 715 7.74 -5.71 -3.45
C LEU A 715 8.47 -7.06 -3.53
N LEU A 716 8.92 -7.61 -2.40
CA LEU A 716 9.63 -8.89 -2.35
C LEU A 716 8.75 -10.09 -2.76
N TYR A 717 7.45 -10.01 -2.44
CA TYR A 717 6.57 -11.17 -2.43
C TYR A 717 5.61 -11.22 -3.61
N VAL A 718 5.09 -10.09 -4.08
CA VAL A 718 4.22 -10.03 -5.26
C VAL A 718 4.97 -10.55 -6.47
N LYS A 719 4.27 -11.23 -7.37
CA LYS A 719 4.81 -11.67 -8.65
C LYS A 719 4.92 -10.48 -9.58
N GLN A 720 6.02 -9.79 -9.34
CA GLN A 720 6.39 -8.57 -9.98
C GLN A 720 6.38 -8.66 -11.50
N SER A 721 5.57 -7.81 -12.07
CA SER A 721 6.14 -6.62 -12.72
C SER A 721 6.42 -5.60 -11.55
N TYR A 722 7.54 -4.84 -11.45
CA TYR A 722 8.36 -4.60 -10.19
C TYR A 722 7.85 -3.69 -9.00
N SER A 723 8.69 -3.07 -8.08
CA SER A 723 8.31 -2.12 -6.92
C SER A 723 9.42 -1.23 -6.18
N GLU A 724 9.01 -0.44 -5.13
CA GLU A 724 9.35 0.91 -4.44
C GLU A 724 10.64 1.25 -3.54
N LYS A 725 10.85 2.29 -2.63
CA LYS A 725 10.12 3.38 -1.79
C LYS A 725 10.71 4.85 -1.82
N GLY A 726 10.86 5.86 -0.86
CA GLY A 726 10.20 6.39 0.43
C GLY A 726 10.91 7.52 1.34
N GLY A 727 10.39 8.77 1.69
CA GLY A 727 10.69 9.53 3.00
C GLY A 727 11.03 11.13 3.27
N ASN A 728 11.25 11.86 4.47
CA ASN A 728 11.04 11.78 6.03
C ASN A 728 11.00 13.10 7.07
N GLY A 729 10.06 13.38 8.08
CA GLY A 729 9.97 14.62 9.05
C GLY A 729 8.70 15.15 9.94
N ASP A 730 8.76 16.20 10.89
CA ASP A 730 7.90 16.61 12.13
C ASP A 730 7.92 18.11 12.86
N CYS A 731 7.12 18.55 13.93
CA CYS A 731 7.14 19.85 14.85
C CYS A 731 6.07 20.16 16.08
N GLU A 732 6.09 21.28 16.95
CA GLU A 732 4.95 21.83 17.90
C GLU A 732 4.75 23.37 18.46
N PRO A 733 4.92 23.85 19.78
CA PRO A 733 3.94 24.20 20.95
C PRO A 733 3.33 25.63 21.46
N THR A 734 2.56 25.72 22.63
CA THR A 734 1.27 26.50 22.98
C THR A 734 1.12 27.65 24.12
N TYR A 735 -0.09 28.32 24.32
CA TYR A 735 -0.50 29.36 25.39
C TYR A 735 -2.07 29.59 25.70
N ARG A 736 -2.51 30.58 26.57
CA ARG A 736 -3.93 30.92 27.07
C ARG A 736 -4.76 32.05 26.37
N ALA A 737 -6.09 31.90 26.15
CA ALA A 737 -7.09 32.98 25.93
C ALA A 737 -8.58 32.52 26.07
N GLU A 738 -9.60 33.38 25.87
CA GLU A 738 -11.01 32.96 25.63
C GLU A 738 -11.10 32.19 24.29
N LYS A 739 -11.96 31.16 24.20
CA LYS A 739 -12.09 30.36 22.96
C LYS A 739 -12.85 31.13 21.87
N LEU A 740 -12.32 31.11 20.64
CA LEU A 740 -13.09 31.44 19.44
C LEU A 740 -14.19 30.40 19.20
N PRO A 741 -15.25 30.74 18.44
CA PRO A 741 -16.10 29.73 17.81
C PRO A 741 -15.23 28.77 16.99
N GLN A 742 -15.37 27.46 17.20
CA GLN A 742 -14.65 26.47 16.39
C GLN A 742 -15.07 26.58 14.92
N THR A 743 -14.15 26.29 14.00
CA THR A 743 -14.50 26.11 12.59
C THR A 743 -15.11 24.74 12.36
N VAL A 744 -16.09 24.67 11.45
CA VAL A 744 -16.65 23.39 11.03
C VAL A 744 -15.64 22.73 10.08
N HIS A 745 -14.99 21.68 10.53
CA HIS A 745 -14.14 20.81 9.72
C HIS A 745 -15.01 19.92 8.80
N TYR A 746 -14.43 18.95 8.10
CA TYR A 746 -15.17 18.00 7.26
C TYR A 746 -14.32 16.74 7.03
N ILE A 747 -14.93 15.56 6.90
CA ILE A 747 -14.25 14.35 6.44
C ILE A 747 -14.67 14.05 4.99
N GLU A 748 -13.75 13.55 4.15
CA GLU A 748 -14.09 13.10 2.80
C GLU A 748 -15.08 11.92 2.89
N PRO A 749 -16.35 12.06 2.44
CA PRO A 749 -17.45 11.17 2.82
C PRO A 749 -17.51 9.89 1.96
N ASN A 750 -16.35 9.26 1.74
CA ASN A 750 -16.19 8.01 1.00
C ASN A 750 -16.46 6.81 1.94
N ILE A 751 -17.74 6.57 2.23
CA ILE A 751 -18.19 5.45 3.08
C ILE A 751 -17.61 4.08 2.66
N PRO A 752 -17.57 3.70 1.35
CA PRO A 752 -16.93 2.46 0.93
C PRO A 752 -15.46 2.36 1.35
N PHE A 753 -14.70 3.46 1.29
CA PHE A 753 -13.28 3.48 1.67
C PHE A 753 -13.08 3.20 3.17
N PHE A 754 -13.75 3.93 4.06
CA PHE A 754 -13.60 3.71 5.51
C PHE A 754 -14.06 2.31 5.97
N GLN A 755 -15.00 1.71 5.24
CA GLN A 755 -15.36 0.31 5.42
C GLN A 755 -14.23 -0.64 5.01
N GLY A 756 -13.63 -0.43 3.84
CA GLY A 756 -12.44 -1.18 3.41
C GLY A 756 -11.32 -1.12 4.45
N TYR A 757 -10.95 0.10 4.85
CA TYR A 757 -9.91 0.42 5.82
C TYR A 757 -10.06 -0.34 7.14
N LYS A 758 -11.26 -0.33 7.73
CA LYS A 758 -11.55 -1.05 8.97
C LYS A 758 -11.41 -2.57 8.77
N LEU A 759 -11.94 -3.12 7.68
CA LEU A 759 -11.81 -4.56 7.39
C LEU A 759 -10.36 -4.98 7.17
N ALA A 760 -9.56 -4.18 6.46
CA ALA A 760 -8.14 -4.44 6.24
C ALA A 760 -7.38 -4.54 7.57
N ASN A 761 -7.60 -3.59 8.48
CA ASN A 761 -6.94 -3.57 9.80
C ASN A 761 -7.38 -4.75 10.70
N ILE A 762 -8.66 -5.14 10.66
CA ILE A 762 -9.17 -6.32 11.37
C ILE A 762 -8.55 -7.61 10.79
N LEU A 763 -8.53 -7.75 9.46
CA LEU A 763 -7.97 -8.92 8.77
C LEU A 763 -6.46 -9.05 8.99
N LEU A 764 -5.74 -7.92 9.04
CA LEU A 764 -4.31 -7.87 9.36
C LEU A 764 -4.06 -8.37 10.79
N LYS A 765 -4.80 -7.87 11.78
CA LYS A 765 -4.72 -8.34 13.18
C LYS A 765 -5.00 -9.83 13.29
N GLN A 766 -6.10 -10.30 12.71
CA GLN A 766 -6.48 -11.72 12.71
C GLN A 766 -5.43 -12.61 12.04
N THR A 767 -4.82 -12.14 10.94
CA THR A 767 -3.75 -12.86 10.24
C THR A 767 -2.50 -12.98 11.09
N TYR A 768 -2.04 -11.88 11.69
CA TYR A 768 -0.88 -11.90 12.59
C TYR A 768 -1.15 -12.79 13.82
N GLN A 769 -2.35 -12.73 14.41
CA GLN A 769 -2.74 -13.57 15.54
C GLN A 769 -2.73 -15.07 15.17
N ARG A 770 -3.36 -15.43 14.03
CA ARG A 770 -3.46 -16.82 13.52
C ARG A 770 -2.10 -17.50 13.35
N PHE A 771 -1.06 -16.75 12.98
CA PHE A 771 0.28 -17.30 12.72
C PHE A 771 1.28 -17.08 13.87
N GLY A 772 0.83 -16.57 15.03
CA GLY A 772 1.70 -16.31 16.18
C GLY A 772 2.70 -15.19 15.93
N LEU A 773 2.32 -14.19 15.14
CA LEU A 773 3.11 -13.03 14.74
C LEU A 773 2.64 -11.71 15.38
N LEU A 774 1.46 -11.70 16.02
CA LEU A 774 0.93 -10.50 16.68
C LEU A 774 1.63 -10.26 18.03
N ASP A 775 2.21 -9.08 18.19
CA ASP A 775 2.70 -8.57 19.48
C ASP A 775 1.82 -7.43 20.02
N ASN A 776 2.14 -6.96 21.23
CA ASN A 776 1.38 -5.93 21.94
C ASN A 776 1.38 -4.56 21.24
N ASN A 777 2.45 -4.18 20.53
CA ASN A 777 2.55 -2.90 19.84
C ASN A 777 1.69 -2.92 18.57
N ALA A 778 1.78 -4.00 17.79
CA ALA A 778 0.90 -4.25 16.65
C ALA A 778 -0.57 -4.34 17.07
N GLU A 779 -0.90 -5.08 18.13
CA GLU A 779 -2.27 -5.16 18.64
C GLU A 779 -2.80 -3.80 19.08
N SER A 780 -2.05 -3.07 19.91
CA SER A 780 -2.49 -1.74 20.40
C SER A 780 -2.68 -0.75 19.25
N THR A 781 -1.84 -0.82 18.22
CA THR A 781 -1.90 0.07 17.05
C THR A 781 -3.08 -0.26 16.14
N LEU A 782 -3.30 -1.53 15.81
CA LEU A 782 -4.43 -1.95 14.99
C LEU A 782 -5.77 -1.76 15.72
N ASN A 783 -5.82 -1.87 17.04
CA ASN A 783 -7.00 -1.48 17.82
C ASN A 783 -7.28 0.04 17.68
N ALA A 784 -6.27 0.89 17.88
CA ALA A 784 -6.42 2.34 17.77
C ALA A 784 -6.82 2.80 16.35
N LEU A 785 -6.24 2.21 15.30
CA LEU A 785 -6.62 2.48 13.91
C LEU A 785 -8.10 2.15 13.63
N ASN A 786 -8.62 1.07 14.22
CA ASN A 786 -10.03 0.72 14.11
C ASN A 786 -10.94 1.70 14.88
N GLU A 787 -10.54 2.18 16.06
CA GLU A 787 -11.27 3.22 16.78
C GLU A 787 -11.32 4.56 16.01
N ILE A 788 -10.22 4.96 15.37
CA ILE A 788 -10.17 6.15 14.52
C ILE A 788 -11.07 5.97 13.29
N ALA A 789 -11.01 4.80 12.65
CA ALA A 789 -11.87 4.45 11.51
C ALA A 789 -13.36 4.48 11.86
N ASP A 790 -13.76 3.92 13.01
CA ASP A 790 -15.16 3.91 13.44
C ASP A 790 -15.71 5.32 13.72
N LYS A 791 -14.91 6.20 14.36
CA LYS A 791 -15.28 7.60 14.57
C LYS A 791 -15.42 8.35 13.23
N ALA A 792 -14.46 8.17 12.32
CA ALA A 792 -14.48 8.79 10.99
C ALA A 792 -15.67 8.32 10.14
N LEU A 793 -15.96 7.00 10.14
CA LEU A 793 -17.09 6.40 9.44
C LEU A 793 -18.45 6.92 9.97
N GLN A 794 -18.60 7.09 11.29
CA GLN A 794 -19.79 7.70 11.90
C GLN A 794 -19.99 9.15 11.43
N ILE A 795 -18.94 9.97 11.48
CA ILE A 795 -18.97 11.37 11.06
C ILE A 795 -19.30 11.49 9.57
N ALA A 796 -18.57 10.77 8.71
CA ALA A 796 -18.79 10.73 7.28
C ALA A 796 -20.22 10.27 6.91
N THR A 797 -20.81 9.37 7.70
CA THR A 797 -22.21 8.91 7.52
C THR A 797 -23.22 10.01 7.85
N LEU A 798 -22.98 10.82 8.90
CA LEU A 798 -23.81 11.99 9.20
C LEU A 798 -23.65 13.07 8.11
N GLU A 799 -22.41 13.34 7.68
CA GLU A 799 -22.09 14.30 6.62
C GLU A 799 -22.73 13.91 5.27
N LEU A 800 -22.67 12.64 4.87
CA LEU A 800 -23.35 12.10 3.67
C LEU A 800 -24.87 12.36 3.68
N ASN A 801 -25.49 12.26 4.85
CA ASN A 801 -26.92 12.45 5.03
C ASN A 801 -27.32 13.92 5.30
N ASP A 802 -26.35 14.85 5.28
CA ASP A 802 -26.52 16.27 5.64
C ASP A 802 -27.14 16.46 7.05
N GLN A 803 -26.73 15.60 7.99
CA GLN A 803 -27.17 15.61 9.38
C GLN A 803 -26.15 16.33 10.29
N PRO A 804 -26.57 17.00 11.38
CA PRO A 804 -25.65 17.67 12.28
C PRO A 804 -24.73 16.69 13.03
N VAL A 805 -23.42 16.74 12.75
CA VAL A 805 -22.40 16.07 13.57
C VAL A 805 -22.31 16.76 14.95
N PRO A 806 -22.26 16.02 16.07
CA PRO A 806 -22.06 16.56 17.42
C PRO A 806 -20.79 17.42 17.57
N GLU A 807 -20.83 18.40 18.49
CA GLU A 807 -19.72 19.32 18.77
C GLU A 807 -18.42 18.59 19.19
N GLU A 808 -18.54 17.53 19.99
CA GLU A 808 -17.41 16.68 20.40
C GLU A 808 -16.75 15.97 19.20
N GLN A 809 -17.56 15.43 18.28
CA GLN A 809 -17.07 14.78 17.06
C GLN A 809 -16.45 15.82 16.10
N LEU A 810 -17.05 17.00 15.94
CA LEU A 810 -16.45 18.11 15.18
C LEU A 810 -15.11 18.59 15.77
N ALA A 811 -14.97 18.57 17.09
CA ALA A 811 -13.72 18.92 17.79
C ALA A 811 -12.65 17.82 17.66
N TRP A 812 -13.03 16.58 17.33
CA TRP A 812 -12.13 15.44 17.11
C TRP A 812 -11.60 15.34 15.67
N ILE A 813 -12.35 15.77 14.64
CA ILE A 813 -11.87 15.79 13.25
C ILE A 813 -10.44 16.38 13.11
N PRO A 814 -10.09 17.53 13.70
CA PRO A 814 -8.73 18.06 13.63
C PRO A 814 -7.68 17.28 14.46
N THR A 815 -8.04 16.39 15.40
CA THR A 815 -7.07 15.61 16.18
C THR A 815 -6.64 14.31 15.52
N ILE A 816 -7.33 13.84 14.46
CA ILE A 816 -7.01 12.61 13.71
C ILE A 816 -5.51 12.50 13.34
N PRO A 817 -4.84 13.51 12.76
CA PRO A 817 -3.42 13.41 12.40
C PRO A 817 -2.53 13.21 13.63
N ALA A 818 -2.85 13.89 14.73
CA ALA A 818 -2.15 13.78 16.00
C ALA A 818 -2.48 12.49 16.77
N GLU A 819 -3.52 11.76 16.38
CA GLU A 819 -3.77 10.37 16.81
C GLU A 819 -2.92 9.40 15.98
N PHE A 820 -2.86 9.55 14.66
CA PHE A 820 -2.01 8.74 13.78
C PHE A 820 -0.50 8.88 14.06
N ALA A 821 -0.01 10.09 14.36
CA ALA A 821 1.39 10.36 14.72
C ALA A 821 1.91 9.47 15.87
N LYS A 822 1.04 9.09 16.81
CA LYS A 822 1.38 8.21 17.95
C LYS A 822 1.59 6.74 17.57
N HIS A 823 1.24 6.36 16.35
CA HIS A 823 1.07 4.97 15.93
C HIS A 823 1.92 4.57 14.72
N ILE A 824 2.31 5.49 13.85
CA ILE A 824 3.13 5.17 12.66
C ILE A 824 4.58 4.74 12.99
N MET A 825 5.06 4.98 14.22
CA MET A 825 6.40 4.58 14.70
C MET A 825 6.39 3.30 15.57
N ILE A 826 5.54 2.30 15.26
CA ILE A 826 5.23 1.11 16.09
C ILE A 826 6.45 0.46 16.78
N TYR A 827 7.57 0.33 16.06
CA TYR A 827 8.77 -0.37 16.50
C TYR A 827 10.00 0.53 16.69
N GLN A 828 9.84 1.84 16.50
CA GLN A 828 10.95 2.78 16.57
C GLN A 828 11.03 3.41 17.98
N SER A 829 12.16 3.18 18.66
CA SER A 829 12.38 3.71 20.01
C SER A 829 12.49 5.24 19.98
N HIS A 830 11.66 5.93 20.77
CA HIS A 830 11.57 7.40 20.87
C HIS A 830 12.82 8.10 21.48
N PHE A 831 14.01 7.51 21.33
CA PHE A 831 15.27 7.93 21.94
C PHE A 831 16.48 7.87 20.99
N GLY A 832 16.27 7.49 19.72
CA GLY A 832 17.31 7.54 18.69
C GLY A 832 17.27 8.88 17.96
N TYR A 833 18.22 9.78 18.24
CA TYR A 833 18.56 10.85 17.29
C TYR A 833 19.11 10.19 16.02
N SER A 834 18.46 10.42 14.89
CA SER A 834 19.02 10.12 13.57
C SER A 834 19.82 11.33 13.07
N ASP A 835 20.98 11.10 12.47
CA ASP A 835 21.82 12.17 11.88
C ASP A 835 21.24 12.74 10.57
N SER A 836 20.23 12.07 9.99
CA SER A 836 19.33 12.68 9.01
C SER A 836 17.88 12.39 9.39
N ASN A 837 17.00 13.33 9.10
CA ASN A 837 15.57 13.13 9.29
C ASN A 837 15.01 12.05 8.34
N ASP A 838 15.80 11.55 7.38
CA ASP A 838 15.56 10.52 6.35
C ASP A 838 15.03 9.11 6.82
N GLN A 839 14.08 9.02 7.78
CA GLN A 839 13.41 7.75 8.20
C GLN A 839 11.84 7.62 8.30
N PHE A 840 10.98 8.67 8.40
CA PHE A 840 9.48 8.55 8.36
C PHE A 840 8.70 9.64 7.53
N LYS A 841 8.14 9.31 6.32
CA LYS A 841 7.38 10.18 5.34
C LYS A 841 6.88 9.39 4.12
N MET A 842 6.30 10.14 3.17
CA MET A 842 5.62 9.76 1.96
C MET A 842 6.42 9.53 0.66
N ALA A 843 7.52 10.21 0.30
CA ALA A 843 7.96 10.17 -1.12
C ALA A 843 8.47 8.80 -1.63
N VAL A 844 7.59 7.98 -2.22
CA VAL A 844 7.83 6.58 -2.65
C VAL A 844 7.92 6.42 -4.19
N ILE A 845 8.79 5.56 -4.79
CA ILE A 845 8.68 5.18 -6.22
C ILE A 845 8.94 3.71 -6.61
N ALA A 846 7.87 3.01 -7.02
CA ALA A 846 7.80 1.70 -7.65
C ALA A 846 7.63 1.77 -9.17
N ASP A 847 8.69 1.48 -9.90
CA ASP A 847 8.74 0.33 -10.80
C ASP A 847 7.47 -0.56 -10.64
N VAL A 848 6.53 -0.68 -11.59
CA VAL A 848 5.36 -1.60 -11.50
C VAL A 848 5.20 -2.47 -12.74
N PHE A 849 6.07 -2.30 -13.74
CA PHE A 849 6.11 -3.12 -14.96
C PHE A 849 7.54 -3.28 -15.50
N THR A 850 7.83 -4.37 -16.22
CA THR A 850 9.11 -4.54 -16.94
C THR A 850 8.86 -5.16 -18.32
N ASN A 851 9.35 -4.48 -19.37
CA ASN A 851 9.48 -5.01 -20.72
C ASN A 851 10.96 -5.37 -20.99
N ALA A 852 11.28 -6.65 -20.85
CA ALA A 852 12.64 -7.17 -21.01
C ALA A 852 13.10 -7.35 -22.47
N GLU A 853 12.27 -7.06 -23.47
CA GLU A 853 12.68 -7.04 -24.89
C GLU A 853 13.32 -5.69 -25.26
N ILE A 854 12.75 -4.59 -24.76
CA ILE A 854 13.26 -3.22 -24.99
C ILE A 854 14.12 -2.68 -23.82
N GLY A 855 14.19 -3.40 -22.71
CA GLY A 855 15.03 -3.04 -21.55
C GLY A 855 14.46 -1.90 -20.70
N LEU A 856 13.13 -1.76 -20.64
CA LEU A 856 12.45 -0.70 -19.89
C LEU A 856 11.62 -1.23 -18.73
N VAL A 857 11.43 -0.36 -17.74
CA VAL A 857 10.53 -0.51 -16.60
C VAL A 857 9.51 0.63 -16.59
N LEU A 858 8.45 0.51 -15.79
CA LEU A 858 7.47 1.58 -15.57
C LEU A 858 7.57 2.04 -14.13
N GLU A 859 8.31 3.11 -13.84
CA GLU A 859 8.37 3.70 -12.50
C GLU A 859 7.05 4.44 -12.21
N THR A 860 6.44 4.22 -11.05
CA THR A 860 5.22 4.87 -10.54
C THR A 860 5.40 5.18 -9.07
N GLY A 861 4.88 6.30 -8.57
CA GLY A 861 5.19 6.67 -7.19
C GLY A 861 4.48 7.91 -6.72
N VAL A 862 4.78 8.31 -5.48
CA VAL A 862 4.25 9.48 -4.80
C VAL A 862 5.40 10.37 -4.33
N GLY A 863 5.10 11.60 -3.91
CA GLY A 863 6.08 12.57 -3.43
C GLY A 863 5.50 13.40 -2.29
N ILE A 864 5.95 14.65 -2.18
CA ILE A 864 5.31 15.65 -1.30
C ILE A 864 3.79 15.70 -1.60
N PRO A 865 2.91 15.64 -0.59
CA PRO A 865 1.47 15.79 -0.79
C PRO A 865 1.11 17.08 -1.52
N TYR A 866 0.13 17.01 -2.41
CA TYR A 866 -0.50 18.22 -2.94
C TYR A 866 -1.47 18.77 -1.90
N ARG A 867 -1.42 20.09 -1.66
CA ARG A 867 -2.42 20.80 -0.88
C ARG A 867 -3.70 20.92 -1.70
N ILE A 868 -4.83 20.52 -1.14
CA ILE A 868 -6.15 20.70 -1.74
C ILE A 868 -6.96 21.75 -0.97
N TYR A 869 -7.42 22.78 -1.68
CA TYR A 869 -8.47 23.68 -1.20
C TYR A 869 -9.83 23.17 -1.70
N VAL A 870 -10.79 23.03 -0.80
CA VAL A 870 -12.13 22.50 -1.10
C VAL A 870 -13.20 23.54 -0.75
N ALA A 871 -14.03 23.93 -1.71
CA ALA A 871 -15.23 24.70 -1.44
C ALA A 871 -16.34 23.78 -0.93
N LEU A 872 -16.76 24.00 0.32
CA LEU A 872 -17.84 23.27 0.99
C LEU A 872 -19.12 24.10 1.02
N ASN A 873 -20.27 23.43 0.93
CA ASN A 873 -21.60 24.03 0.98
C ASN A 873 -22.56 22.93 1.48
N ASP A 874 -22.82 22.94 2.79
CA ASP A 874 -23.55 21.90 3.52
C ASP A 874 -24.46 22.53 4.60
N GLY A 875 -25.26 21.72 5.28
CA GLY A 875 -26.20 22.18 6.32
C GLY A 875 -25.55 22.62 7.63
N GLN A 876 -24.24 22.44 7.79
CA GLN A 876 -23.55 22.49 9.08
C GLN A 876 -22.63 23.71 9.21
N GLY A 877 -21.65 23.83 8.31
CA GLY A 877 -20.76 25.00 8.22
C GLY A 877 -21.14 25.98 7.12
N GLY A 878 -22.02 25.58 6.20
CA GLY A 878 -22.36 26.40 5.04
C GLY A 878 -21.14 26.64 4.14
N LYS A 879 -21.09 27.83 3.53
CA LYS A 879 -20.18 28.19 2.43
C LYS A 879 -18.79 28.59 2.90
N ARG A 880 -17.90 27.61 3.03
CA ARG A 880 -16.52 27.79 3.50
C ARG A 880 -15.50 27.18 2.54
N ILE A 881 -14.27 27.68 2.57
CA ILE A 881 -13.13 27.02 1.93
C ILE A 881 -12.35 26.28 3.01
N ALA A 882 -12.25 24.97 2.87
CA ALA A 882 -11.43 24.12 3.71
C ALA A 882 -10.10 23.78 3.01
N VAL A 883 -9.10 23.34 3.80
CA VAL A 883 -7.82 22.83 3.28
C VAL A 883 -7.59 21.40 3.76
N GLY A 884 -7.00 20.59 2.90
CA GLY A 884 -6.49 19.27 3.21
C GLY A 884 -5.29 18.94 2.33
N TYR A 885 -4.88 17.68 2.34
CA TYR A 885 -3.77 17.18 1.54
C TYR A 885 -4.15 15.87 0.84
N THR A 886 -3.60 15.65 -0.34
CA THR A 886 -3.88 14.51 -1.20
C THR A 886 -2.58 14.00 -1.80
N PHE A 887 -2.53 12.73 -2.17
CA PHE A 887 -1.40 12.14 -2.87
C PHE A 887 -0.91 13.01 -4.04
N SER A 888 0.41 13.17 -4.17
CA SER A 888 1.00 13.40 -5.49
C SER A 888 1.26 12.04 -6.15
N TYR A 889 1.20 11.96 -7.48
CA TYR A 889 1.43 10.72 -8.22
C TYR A 889 2.26 10.96 -9.48
N PHE A 890 3.13 10.00 -9.76
CA PHE A 890 4.12 9.98 -10.83
C PHE A 890 4.04 8.61 -11.53
N GLU A 891 4.26 8.57 -12.84
CA GLU A 891 4.19 7.37 -13.68
C GLU A 891 4.96 7.62 -14.98
N PHE A 892 6.11 6.97 -15.17
CA PHE A 892 7.03 7.17 -16.30
C PHE A 892 7.90 5.95 -16.61
N PRO A 893 8.31 5.73 -17.88
CA PRO A 893 9.23 4.64 -18.23
C PRO A 893 10.69 4.98 -17.88
N HIS A 894 11.45 3.99 -17.41
CA HIS A 894 12.86 4.14 -16.98
C HIS A 894 13.73 2.91 -17.42
N PRO A 895 15.07 2.98 -17.47
CA PRO A 895 15.92 1.85 -17.86
C PRO A 895 15.95 0.69 -16.85
N MET A 896 15.95 -0.55 -17.36
CA MET A 896 15.97 -1.77 -16.54
C MET A 896 17.27 -2.01 -15.76
N ASP A 897 18.37 -1.41 -16.18
CA ASP A 897 19.67 -1.43 -15.50
C ASP A 897 19.86 -0.31 -14.46
N ASP A 898 18.96 0.68 -14.42
CA ASP A 898 19.03 1.86 -13.52
C ASP A 898 17.84 1.98 -12.55
N ARG A 899 17.05 0.90 -12.36
CA ARG A 899 15.89 0.80 -11.44
C ARG A 899 16.07 1.63 -10.17
N LEU A 900 15.13 2.53 -9.89
CA LEU A 900 15.27 3.53 -8.84
C LEU A 900 15.30 2.92 -7.42
N THR A 901 15.66 3.74 -6.44
CA THR A 901 15.55 3.44 -5.00
C THR A 901 15.07 4.65 -4.23
N ASP A 902 14.64 4.40 -3.00
CA ASP A 902 14.14 5.35 -2.02
C ASP A 902 15.01 6.59 -1.86
N GLU A 903 16.32 6.38 -1.81
CA GLU A 903 17.31 7.43 -1.62
C GLU A 903 17.42 8.33 -2.85
N ILE A 904 17.42 7.72 -4.05
CA ILE A 904 17.50 8.42 -5.35
C ILE A 904 16.20 9.20 -5.62
N TRP A 905 15.05 8.63 -5.26
CA TRP A 905 13.77 9.29 -5.43
C TRP A 905 13.56 10.43 -4.44
N ARG A 906 13.95 10.25 -3.17
CA ARG A 906 14.01 11.35 -2.20
C ARG A 906 14.89 12.49 -2.71
N GLU A 907 16.10 12.20 -3.17
CA GLU A 907 16.99 13.23 -3.74
C GLU A 907 16.31 13.95 -4.91
N THR A 908 15.62 13.22 -5.79
CA THR A 908 14.87 13.78 -6.93
C THR A 908 13.71 14.68 -6.46
N VAL A 909 12.83 14.18 -5.58
CA VAL A 909 11.60 14.87 -5.12
C VAL A 909 11.92 16.10 -4.28
N TYR A 910 12.89 16.01 -3.37
CA TYR A 910 13.24 17.11 -2.46
C TYR A 910 14.32 18.06 -3.01
N SER A 911 14.82 17.83 -4.24
CA SER A 911 15.76 18.74 -4.93
C SER A 911 15.22 20.13 -5.25
N GLY A 912 13.89 20.34 -5.15
CA GLY A 912 13.21 21.55 -5.63
C GLY A 912 13.11 21.67 -7.15
N GLN A 913 13.48 20.63 -7.91
CA GLN A 913 13.31 20.60 -9.36
C GLN A 913 11.86 20.32 -9.78
N SER A 914 11.51 20.68 -11.02
CA SER A 914 10.15 20.50 -11.53
C SER A 914 9.87 19.06 -11.96
N LEU A 915 9.24 18.28 -11.08
CA LEU A 915 8.86 16.87 -11.28
C LEU A 915 7.82 16.61 -12.40
N GLU A 916 7.46 17.64 -13.18
CA GLU A 916 6.42 17.62 -14.22
C GLU A 916 6.64 16.54 -15.28
N ALA A 917 7.89 16.23 -15.63
CA ALA A 917 8.24 15.20 -16.60
C ALA A 917 7.96 13.76 -16.12
N PHE A 918 7.83 13.57 -14.81
CA PHE A 918 7.53 12.28 -14.17
C PHE A 918 6.04 12.07 -13.92
N LYS A 919 5.20 13.10 -14.09
CA LYS A 919 3.74 13.01 -13.90
C LYS A 919 3.08 12.35 -15.13
N PRO A 920 2.08 11.46 -14.97
CA PRO A 920 1.31 10.96 -16.11
C PRO A 920 0.51 12.09 -16.77
N PHE A 921 0.22 11.95 -18.07
CA PHE A 921 -0.39 13.01 -18.90
C PHE A 921 -1.68 13.62 -18.34
N TRP A 922 -2.48 12.86 -17.59
CA TRP A 922 -3.71 13.34 -16.96
C TRP A 922 -3.46 14.21 -15.72
N CYS A 923 -2.34 14.02 -15.03
CA CYS A 923 -1.90 14.82 -13.88
C CYS A 923 -1.08 16.06 -14.31
N GLN A 924 -0.51 16.04 -15.52
CA GLN A 924 0.30 17.14 -16.03
C GLN A 924 -0.49 18.46 -16.09
N ASN A 925 0.16 19.54 -15.63
CA ASN A 925 -0.33 20.90 -15.48
C ASN A 925 -1.64 21.02 -14.68
N GLN A 926 -1.96 20.03 -13.82
CA GLN A 926 -3.17 20.07 -12.99
C GLN A 926 -2.98 20.78 -11.65
N THR A 927 -1.75 20.97 -11.18
CA THR A 927 -1.42 21.67 -9.93
C THR A 927 -1.07 23.14 -10.17
N LEU A 928 -1.51 24.01 -9.27
CA LEU A 928 -0.90 25.33 -9.08
C LEU A 928 0.50 25.13 -8.46
N LYS A 929 1.44 26.04 -8.73
CA LYS A 929 2.76 26.03 -8.08
C LYS A 929 2.63 26.32 -6.57
N ALA A 930 3.62 25.87 -5.80
CA ALA A 930 3.75 26.24 -4.39
C ALA A 930 3.74 27.76 -4.19
N ALA A 931 3.36 28.21 -3.00
CA ALA A 931 3.27 29.63 -2.69
C ALA A 931 4.68 30.22 -2.57
N GLY A 932 5.22 30.71 -3.68
CA GLY A 932 6.56 31.28 -3.73
C GLY A 932 6.73 32.43 -2.74
N PHE A 933 7.84 32.41 -2.00
CA PHE A 933 8.36 33.58 -1.32
C PHE A 933 8.91 34.58 -2.36
N ASP A 934 8.01 35.36 -2.96
CA ASP A 934 8.37 36.59 -3.69
C ASP A 934 9.18 37.51 -2.74
N ASN A 935 10.44 37.76 -3.10
CA ASN A 935 11.37 38.64 -2.37
C ASN A 935 11.23 40.11 -2.81
#